data_AF-A0A972HMF4-F1
#
_entry.id   AF-A0A972HMF4-F1
#
_cell.length_a   1.000
_cell.length_b   1.000
_cell.length_c   1.000
_cell.angle_alpha   90.00
_cell.angle_beta   90.00
_cell.angle_gamma   90.00
#
_symmetry.space_group_name_H-M   'P 1'
#
loop_
_entity.id
_entity.type
_entity.pdbx_description
1 polymer ?
#
loop_
_entity_poly.entity_id
_entity_poly.type
_entity_poly.pdbx_seq_one_letter_code
_entity_poly.pdbx_strand_id
1 'polypeptide(L)'
;MKRWWIFLIWLAIFGLTLAPAQLSRLEKQDFLTAQGLFDDGHYELAIAQLNEFLQKYPQSALREDAHFLIGESYFMLGNYPAAIQMYDEHLRTFPNGKFVEEALFRKGLSYYKNQQFTAALKTLQAFLKTYTRHELAAEAYYWLGESYYKLQQLDQAEWAYRQCIQKFPAAEIKAYALYSLGWIYQNRQQYPQALQAYRQLVREFPDHELSLEAYFIQGNIYYQMGDYEQAIEITYEGMQRDREERFRPQALFLLGEALFAQGKIEEAREFYQKIIKEYPRQPIYWTAQFSMGWSYFSQQQYRQAYLIFERIAREKLDEPLGRKALFYSAICKKAEQDFALAEQILNQLILTHPNDDYADDALYELAGIYFERGDFQEAIRHLQKLVEVYQNSELRPYAVKMQADGWIELKDYRQALKLLNGLQPAPEDIRQEVLFKKGWCAFQLAEYQQARDFFQQYLETFPAGEYVAEAQYWLAESQYLDGDFEGALQTYQAFIERFPKHDYQRDARYGLAWSYYQLNRFKEAIREFEAIRQARPDDDYARDALLRTADAYFAQKRYRDALRRYQEYSRQYPRGEEIEWAIFQTGMCYFKLEDYARAQDAFRKLLLDDRAGEYDENAMYLIARGYFKQNQFRRAVEVYQQFVKTFPESALLPRVYYEIGDSYYNQRDFKQAMNWYQKVIETFPDSDLVGDAINGMQWAAMQMGDVERAFQIADQFIQKNPQSRLSQELLIRRGDFYFGQGNYRQAIQAYQTFLQKYPGSLLAPKAHYWIGMSYLNLNEPENAIRHFQIVRTRFRDSAVVPDALFQLGVVYRNLGQFEKSLQMFQRILSGQFQRSQDKSFISEVYFQIGRTHLRLEAPERAQTAFRQAIDVSPHSFSSYRARIELARLLGMEKQTDAAVQLLNEVIRDRTDELAAQAQKVMGDVYASSGNFQKAITNYLRVKYLYKAYPKWVAAALFAAGQTYEKMKRKTDARKLYQEVVDQFGNQDIARKARERLAALR
;
A
#
# COMPACT_ATOMS: atom_id res chain seq x y z
N MET A 1 -22.51 -15.23 15.70
CA MET A 1 -21.03 -15.31 15.83
C MET A 1 -20.59 -16.28 16.94
N LYS A 2 -20.93 -17.59 16.87
CA LYS A 2 -20.64 -18.57 17.94
C LYS A 2 -19.68 -19.72 17.56
N ARG A 3 -18.97 -19.64 16.42
CA ARG A 3 -18.09 -20.74 15.96
C ARG A 3 -16.72 -20.33 15.44
N TRP A 4 -16.40 -19.04 15.33
CA TRP A 4 -15.15 -18.59 14.70
C TRP A 4 -13.97 -18.43 15.66
N TRP A 5 -14.21 -18.17 16.95
CA TRP A 5 -13.14 -17.92 17.92
C TRP A 5 -12.31 -19.16 18.30
N ILE A 6 -12.91 -20.36 18.32
CA ILE A 6 -12.18 -21.61 18.58
C ILE A 6 -11.27 -21.98 17.39
N PHE A 7 -11.53 -21.43 16.20
CA PHE A 7 -10.75 -21.70 15.00
C PHE A 7 -9.38 -21.00 14.97
N LEU A 8 -9.14 -19.97 15.80
CA LEU A 8 -7.86 -19.24 15.85
C LEU A 8 -6.81 -19.88 16.78
N ILE A 9 -7.21 -20.83 17.64
CA ILE A 9 -6.27 -21.66 18.42
C ILE A 9 -5.41 -22.56 17.50
N TRP A 10 -5.77 -22.68 16.21
CA TRP A 10 -5.05 -23.48 15.22
C TRP A 10 -3.69 -22.91 14.75
N LEU A 11 -3.35 -21.65 15.02
CA LEU A 11 -2.15 -21.01 14.43
C LEU A 11 -0.97 -20.76 15.38
N ALA A 12 -1.12 -20.96 16.69
CA ALA A 12 -0.09 -20.61 17.68
C ALA A 12 0.66 -21.81 18.30
N ILE A 13 0.94 -22.88 17.53
CA ILE A 13 1.77 -24.01 18.00
C ILE A 13 3.24 -23.92 17.54
N PHE A 14 3.62 -22.94 16.70
CA PHE A 14 5.03 -22.75 16.31
C PHE A 14 5.43 -21.26 16.29
N GLY A 15 6.12 -20.77 17.33
CA GLY A 15 6.67 -19.41 17.31
C GLY A 15 7.33 -18.87 18.59
N LEU A 16 8.37 -19.56 19.10
CA LEU A 16 9.52 -19.02 19.86
C LEU A 16 9.30 -18.11 21.09
N THR A 17 9.27 -18.73 22.28
CA THR A 17 9.96 -18.18 23.47
C THR A 17 11.38 -18.74 23.57
N LEU A 18 12.23 -18.06 24.35
CA LEU A 18 13.42 -18.62 25.00
C LEU A 18 13.13 -20.06 25.50
N ALA A 19 13.85 -21.06 24.97
CA ALA A 19 13.64 -22.52 25.08
C ALA A 19 12.69 -23.02 26.20
N PRO A 20 11.36 -23.05 25.97
CA PRO A 20 10.44 -23.84 26.77
C PRO A 20 10.84 -25.31 26.61
N ALA A 21 10.84 -26.09 27.68
CA ALA A 21 11.22 -27.51 27.66
C ALA A 21 10.66 -28.18 26.39
N GLN A 22 11.54 -28.59 25.47
CA GLN A 22 11.14 -28.97 24.13
C GLN A 22 10.18 -30.14 24.27
N LEU A 23 8.90 -29.84 24.04
CA LEU A 23 7.84 -30.77 24.34
C LEU A 23 8.17 -32.05 23.59
N SER A 24 8.38 -33.11 24.35
CA SER A 24 8.75 -34.36 23.72
C SER A 24 7.66 -34.69 22.72
N ARG A 25 8.02 -35.30 21.59
CA ARG A 25 6.99 -35.65 20.60
C ARG A 25 5.85 -36.47 21.22
N LEU A 26 6.16 -37.26 22.24
CA LEU A 26 5.19 -38.00 23.05
C LEU A 26 4.29 -37.06 23.88
N GLU A 27 4.84 -36.03 24.51
CA GLU A 27 4.10 -34.99 25.24
C GLU A 27 3.16 -34.20 24.31
N LYS A 28 3.61 -33.79 23.11
CA LYS A 28 2.71 -33.17 22.12
C LYS A 28 1.59 -34.10 21.68
N GLN A 29 1.90 -35.38 21.45
CA GLN A 29 0.90 -36.38 21.10
C GLN A 29 -0.12 -36.58 22.22
N ASP A 30 0.31 -36.55 23.48
CA ASP A 30 -0.56 -36.68 24.65
C ASP A 30 -1.46 -35.42 24.79
N PHE A 31 -0.93 -34.20 24.62
CA PHE A 31 -1.73 -32.97 24.64
C PHE A 31 -2.71 -32.85 23.45
N LEU A 32 -2.28 -33.16 22.23
CA LEU A 32 -3.16 -33.14 21.04
C LEU A 32 -4.32 -34.14 21.19
N THR A 33 -4.10 -35.23 21.91
CA THR A 33 -5.16 -36.16 22.27
C THR A 33 -6.16 -35.50 23.23
N ALA A 34 -5.69 -34.75 24.23
CA ALA A 34 -6.54 -34.02 25.18
C ALA A 34 -7.29 -32.84 24.54
N GLN A 35 -6.64 -32.08 23.66
CA GLN A 35 -7.25 -31.00 22.88
C GLN A 35 -8.30 -31.52 21.89
N GLY A 36 -7.99 -32.61 21.17
CA GLY A 36 -8.95 -33.25 20.28
C GLY A 36 -10.21 -33.73 21.02
N LEU A 37 -10.06 -34.10 22.29
CA LEU A 37 -11.20 -34.37 23.17
C LEU A 37 -12.00 -33.10 23.52
N PHE A 38 -11.36 -31.96 23.80
CA PHE A 38 -12.03 -30.67 24.05
C PHE A 38 -12.83 -30.22 22.81
N ASP A 39 -12.23 -30.30 21.63
CA ASP A 39 -12.85 -29.89 20.37
C ASP A 39 -14.06 -30.76 20.00
N ASP A 40 -13.97 -32.07 20.25
CA ASP A 40 -15.08 -33.02 20.05
C ASP A 40 -16.16 -32.91 21.15
N GLY A 41 -16.04 -31.91 22.05
CA GLY A 41 -16.99 -31.60 23.13
C GLY A 41 -16.91 -32.56 24.32
N HIS A 42 -15.90 -33.43 24.36
CA HIS A 42 -15.64 -34.32 25.48
C HIS A 42 -14.94 -33.55 26.63
N TYR A 43 -15.51 -32.41 27.06
CA TYR A 43 -14.91 -31.48 28.04
C TYR A 43 -14.48 -32.17 29.34
N GLU A 44 -15.17 -33.23 29.78
CA GLU A 44 -14.77 -34.04 30.95
C GLU A 44 -13.53 -34.94 30.70
N LEU A 45 -13.46 -35.69 29.59
CA LEU A 45 -12.26 -36.47 29.21
C LEU A 45 -11.09 -35.54 28.87
N ALA A 46 -11.39 -34.36 28.33
CA ALA A 46 -10.41 -33.30 28.10
C ALA A 46 -9.85 -32.81 29.43
N ILE A 47 -10.70 -32.40 30.40
CA ILE A 47 -10.23 -32.03 31.74
C ILE A 47 -9.43 -33.19 32.38
N ALA A 48 -9.84 -34.46 32.24
CA ALA A 48 -9.12 -35.61 32.79
C ALA A 48 -7.75 -35.85 32.13
N GLN A 49 -7.66 -35.84 30.79
CA GLN A 49 -6.39 -36.00 30.07
C GLN A 49 -5.50 -34.76 30.21
N LEU A 50 -6.07 -33.55 30.33
CA LEU A 50 -5.34 -32.32 30.63
C LEU A 50 -4.78 -32.37 32.06
N ASN A 51 -5.53 -32.87 33.04
CA ASN A 51 -5.03 -33.09 34.39
C ASN A 51 -3.97 -34.20 34.45
N GLU A 52 -4.16 -35.34 33.76
CA GLU A 52 -3.13 -36.40 33.65
C GLU A 52 -1.87 -35.87 32.95
N PHE A 53 -2.04 -35.07 31.91
CA PHE A 53 -0.96 -34.37 31.24
C PHE A 53 -0.21 -33.44 32.19
N LEU A 54 -0.93 -32.64 32.98
CA LEU A 54 -0.34 -31.77 34.01
C LEU A 54 0.34 -32.57 35.14
N GLN A 55 -0.13 -33.77 35.47
CA GLN A 55 0.50 -34.62 36.47
C GLN A 55 1.75 -35.34 35.94
N LYS A 56 1.69 -35.88 34.72
CA LYS A 56 2.76 -36.65 34.06
C LYS A 56 3.86 -35.75 33.51
N TYR A 57 3.49 -34.55 33.10
CA TYR A 57 4.37 -33.51 32.60
C TYR A 57 4.18 -32.22 33.42
N PRO A 58 4.49 -32.21 34.73
CA PRO A 58 4.25 -31.07 35.62
C PRO A 58 5.10 -29.82 35.29
N GLN A 59 6.14 -30.04 34.48
CA GLN A 59 7.04 -29.01 33.95
C GLN A 59 6.84 -28.80 32.44
N SER A 60 5.75 -29.32 31.85
CA SER A 60 5.42 -29.11 30.44
C SER A 60 5.27 -27.63 30.10
N ALA A 61 5.62 -27.22 28.89
CA ALA A 61 5.30 -25.89 28.39
C ALA A 61 3.83 -25.74 27.96
N LEU A 62 3.15 -26.84 27.62
CA LEU A 62 1.70 -26.83 27.37
C LEU A 62 0.91 -26.89 28.68
N ARG A 63 1.59 -26.80 29.83
CA ARG A 63 0.94 -26.69 31.13
C ARG A 63 0.04 -25.47 31.18
N GLU A 64 0.51 -24.36 30.65
CA GLU A 64 -0.28 -23.13 30.55
C GLU A 64 -1.49 -23.34 29.64
N ASP A 65 -1.31 -23.96 28.46
CA ASP A 65 -2.42 -24.27 27.56
C ASP A 65 -3.49 -25.10 28.21
N ALA A 66 -3.06 -26.18 28.88
CA ALA A 66 -3.95 -27.07 29.59
C ALA A 66 -4.74 -26.28 30.64
N HIS A 67 -4.07 -25.35 31.35
CA HIS A 67 -4.68 -24.51 32.36
C HIS A 67 -5.66 -23.47 31.78
N PHE A 68 -5.33 -22.83 30.67
CA PHE A 68 -6.23 -21.89 29.99
C PHE A 68 -7.42 -22.60 29.38
N LEU A 69 -7.22 -23.75 28.74
CA LEU A 69 -8.31 -24.57 28.19
C LEU A 69 -9.25 -25.07 29.28
N ILE A 70 -8.77 -25.26 30.52
CA ILE A 70 -9.64 -25.49 31.68
C ILE A 70 -10.47 -24.22 32.00
N GLY A 71 -9.87 -23.03 32.01
CA GLY A 71 -10.57 -21.75 32.21
C GLY A 71 -11.61 -21.44 31.13
N GLU A 72 -11.27 -21.65 29.86
CA GLU A 72 -12.19 -21.57 28.73
C GLU A 72 -13.29 -22.63 28.82
N SER A 73 -12.96 -23.86 29.24
CA SER A 73 -13.97 -24.89 29.52
C SER A 73 -15.00 -24.36 30.53
N TYR A 74 -14.58 -23.63 31.57
CA TYR A 74 -15.48 -23.02 32.55
C TYR A 74 -16.23 -21.77 32.05
N PHE A 75 -15.59 -20.88 31.28
CA PHE A 75 -16.26 -19.73 30.65
C PHE A 75 -17.35 -20.18 29.68
N MET A 76 -17.08 -21.23 28.91
CA MET A 76 -18.03 -21.86 27.99
C MET A 76 -19.17 -22.58 28.72
N LEU A 77 -18.92 -23.05 29.94
CA LEU A 77 -19.97 -23.52 30.86
C LEU A 77 -20.75 -22.38 31.55
N GLY A 78 -20.40 -21.10 31.30
CA GLY A 78 -21.10 -19.90 31.81
C GLY A 78 -20.75 -19.50 33.26
N ASN A 79 -19.74 -20.15 33.85
CA ASN A 79 -19.36 -19.92 35.23
C ASN A 79 -18.34 -18.78 35.35
N TYR A 80 -18.78 -17.52 35.24
CA TYR A 80 -17.88 -16.35 35.27
C TYR A 80 -17.04 -16.21 36.55
N PRO A 81 -17.55 -16.54 37.75
CA PRO A 81 -16.70 -16.55 38.95
C PRO A 81 -15.57 -17.59 38.88
N ALA A 82 -15.84 -18.85 38.47
CA ALA A 82 -14.80 -19.88 38.32
C ALA A 82 -13.85 -19.58 37.15
N ALA A 83 -14.36 -18.96 36.08
CA ALA A 83 -13.54 -18.48 34.98
C ALA A 83 -12.64 -17.32 35.43
N ILE A 84 -13.16 -16.31 36.14
CA ILE A 84 -12.35 -15.24 36.74
C ILE A 84 -11.31 -15.84 37.67
N GLN A 85 -11.66 -16.81 38.52
CA GLN A 85 -10.69 -17.48 39.39
C GLN A 85 -9.63 -18.24 38.58
N MET A 86 -10.01 -19.02 37.58
CA MET A 86 -9.05 -19.74 36.72
C MET A 86 -8.19 -18.79 35.91
N TYR A 87 -8.73 -17.65 35.43
CA TYR A 87 -7.95 -16.61 34.76
C TYR A 87 -7.08 -15.85 35.74
N ASP A 88 -7.51 -15.59 36.97
CA ASP A 88 -6.69 -14.98 38.03
C ASP A 88 -5.54 -15.90 38.42
N GLU A 89 -5.82 -17.17 38.63
CA GLU A 89 -4.82 -18.20 38.90
C GLU A 89 -3.90 -18.38 37.70
N HIS A 90 -4.44 -18.38 36.47
CA HIS A 90 -3.63 -18.43 35.26
C HIS A 90 -2.72 -17.19 35.14
N LEU A 91 -3.24 -15.99 35.38
CA LEU A 91 -2.47 -14.73 35.37
C LEU A 91 -1.46 -14.65 36.52
N ARG A 92 -1.68 -15.36 37.63
CA ARG A 92 -0.73 -15.41 38.77
C ARG A 92 0.33 -16.50 38.59
N THR A 93 -0.07 -17.66 38.11
CA THR A 93 0.77 -18.85 37.92
C THR A 93 1.55 -18.77 36.60
N PHE A 94 0.99 -18.13 35.58
CA PHE A 94 1.59 -17.84 34.28
C PHE A 94 1.52 -16.33 33.96
N PRO A 95 2.15 -15.46 34.77
CA PRO A 95 2.06 -14.01 34.61
C PRO A 95 2.66 -13.47 33.30
N ASN A 96 3.47 -14.28 32.61
CA ASN A 96 4.02 -14.02 31.26
C ASN A 96 3.61 -15.12 30.27
N GLY A 97 2.47 -15.74 30.55
CA GLY A 97 1.88 -16.74 29.70
C GLY A 97 1.40 -16.16 28.37
N LYS A 98 1.26 -17.02 27.38
CA LYS A 98 0.77 -16.71 26.04
C LYS A 98 -0.72 -16.39 25.95
N PHE A 99 -1.47 -16.85 26.95
CA PHE A 99 -2.89 -16.57 27.05
C PHE A 99 -3.13 -15.48 28.08
N VAL A 100 -2.09 -14.75 28.51
CA VAL A 100 -2.24 -13.63 29.46
C VAL A 100 -3.06 -12.52 28.83
N GLU A 101 -2.88 -12.28 27.54
CA GLU A 101 -3.61 -11.30 26.76
C GLU A 101 -5.10 -11.63 26.75
N GLU A 102 -5.45 -12.81 26.23
CA GLU A 102 -6.81 -13.25 26.12
C GLU A 102 -7.41 -13.45 27.50
N ALA A 103 -6.69 -14.03 28.47
CA ALA A 103 -7.16 -14.16 29.84
C ALA A 103 -7.38 -12.80 30.50
N LEU A 104 -6.51 -11.80 30.27
CA LEU A 104 -6.64 -10.46 30.84
C LEU A 104 -7.77 -9.66 30.16
N PHE A 105 -7.91 -9.75 28.84
CA PHE A 105 -9.05 -9.18 28.12
C PHE A 105 -10.35 -9.88 28.52
N ARG A 106 -10.39 -11.22 28.52
CA ARG A 106 -11.54 -12.03 28.95
C ARG A 106 -11.89 -11.74 30.40
N LYS A 107 -10.91 -11.48 31.27
CA LYS A 107 -11.13 -11.01 32.64
C LYS A 107 -11.69 -9.58 32.66
N GLY A 108 -11.13 -8.63 31.93
CA GLY A 108 -11.62 -7.24 31.86
C GLY A 108 -13.04 -7.15 31.31
N LEU A 109 -13.34 -7.95 30.28
CA LEU A 109 -14.68 -8.13 29.74
C LEU A 109 -15.59 -8.82 30.76
N SER A 110 -15.12 -9.86 31.46
CA SER A 110 -15.87 -10.51 32.54
C SER A 110 -16.21 -9.52 33.66
N TYR A 111 -15.32 -8.57 33.99
CA TYR A 111 -15.61 -7.49 34.95
C TYR A 111 -16.61 -6.46 34.44
N TYR A 112 -16.48 -6.00 33.18
CA TYR A 112 -17.47 -5.10 32.58
C TYR A 112 -18.86 -5.76 32.55
N LYS A 113 -18.92 -7.05 32.14
CA LYS A 113 -20.14 -7.85 32.13
C LYS A 113 -20.70 -8.09 33.53
N ASN A 114 -19.84 -8.10 34.54
CA ASN A 114 -20.19 -8.14 35.95
C ASN A 114 -20.41 -6.73 36.57
N GLN A 115 -20.56 -5.68 35.74
CA GLN A 115 -20.84 -4.26 36.10
C GLN A 115 -19.77 -3.55 36.96
N GLN A 116 -18.52 -4.00 36.91
CA GLN A 116 -17.42 -3.42 37.69
C GLN A 116 -16.55 -2.49 36.83
N PHE A 117 -17.05 -1.29 36.49
CA PHE A 117 -16.46 -0.40 35.47
C PHE A 117 -15.05 0.10 35.79
N THR A 118 -14.74 0.45 37.05
CA THR A 118 -13.39 0.88 37.45
C THR A 118 -12.37 -0.26 37.34
N ALA A 119 -12.77 -1.48 37.70
CA ALA A 119 -11.92 -2.66 37.55
C ALA A 119 -11.73 -3.00 36.06
N ALA A 120 -12.81 -2.95 35.28
CA ALA A 120 -12.76 -3.13 33.83
C ALA A 120 -11.82 -2.11 33.17
N LEU A 121 -11.91 -0.82 33.52
CA LEU A 121 -10.98 0.22 33.07
C LEU A 121 -9.53 -0.16 33.36
N LYS A 122 -9.23 -0.43 34.63
CA LYS A 122 -7.86 -0.75 35.05
C LYS A 122 -7.33 -1.99 34.30
N THR A 123 -8.15 -3.00 34.14
CA THR A 123 -7.78 -4.25 33.45
C THR A 123 -7.63 -4.05 31.94
N LEU A 124 -8.54 -3.32 31.29
CA LEU A 124 -8.49 -3.04 29.85
C LEU A 124 -7.39 -2.03 29.50
N GLN A 125 -7.08 -1.06 30.36
CA GLN A 125 -5.91 -0.19 30.22
C GLN A 125 -4.63 -0.99 30.36
N ALA A 126 -4.55 -1.86 31.37
CA ALA A 126 -3.40 -2.75 31.54
C ALA A 126 -3.23 -3.64 30.30
N PHE A 127 -4.34 -4.15 29.75
CA PHE A 127 -4.34 -4.86 28.48
C PHE A 127 -3.80 -3.97 27.36
N LEU A 128 -4.40 -2.81 27.10
CA LEU A 128 -4.04 -1.95 25.98
C LEU A 128 -2.64 -1.34 26.10
N LYS A 129 -2.12 -1.07 27.31
CA LYS A 129 -0.73 -0.61 27.52
C LYS A 129 0.26 -1.62 26.98
N THR A 130 -0.09 -2.86 27.25
CA THR A 130 0.81 -3.97 27.07
C THR A 130 0.58 -4.60 25.68
N TYR A 131 -0.66 -4.57 25.16
CA TYR A 131 -1.15 -5.32 23.99
C TYR A 131 -1.86 -4.44 22.97
N THR A 132 -1.15 -3.40 22.59
CA THR A 132 -1.68 -2.25 21.88
C THR A 132 -2.12 -2.53 20.45
N ARG A 133 -1.47 -3.47 19.77
CA ARG A 133 -1.71 -3.77 18.36
C ARG A 133 -2.42 -5.12 18.17
N HIS A 134 -2.92 -5.70 19.26
CA HIS A 134 -3.60 -6.99 19.26
C HIS A 134 -4.91 -6.92 18.46
N GLU A 135 -5.40 -8.06 17.94
CA GLU A 135 -6.68 -8.09 17.21
C GLU A 135 -7.85 -7.62 18.10
N LEU A 136 -7.82 -7.99 19.38
CA LEU A 136 -8.75 -7.54 20.41
C LEU A 136 -8.52 -6.08 20.83
N ALA A 137 -7.45 -5.44 20.39
CA ALA A 137 -7.16 -4.07 20.80
C ALA A 137 -8.19 -3.08 20.24
N ALA A 138 -8.80 -3.31 19.07
CA ALA A 138 -9.88 -2.48 18.56
C ALA A 138 -11.08 -2.48 19.53
N GLU A 139 -11.51 -3.68 19.90
CA GLU A 139 -12.59 -3.88 20.87
C GLU A 139 -12.20 -3.35 22.24
N ALA A 140 -10.98 -3.62 22.71
CA ALA A 140 -10.50 -3.11 23.97
C ALA A 140 -10.43 -1.57 23.98
N TYR A 141 -9.98 -0.92 22.89
CA TYR A 141 -9.95 0.54 22.77
C TYR A 141 -11.34 1.14 22.78
N TYR A 142 -12.28 0.50 22.10
CA TYR A 142 -13.69 0.90 22.18
C TYR A 142 -14.22 0.76 23.61
N TRP A 143 -14.09 -0.42 24.23
CA TRP A 143 -14.56 -0.65 25.61
C TRP A 143 -13.83 0.22 26.64
N LEU A 144 -12.58 0.59 26.36
CA LEU A 144 -11.83 1.57 27.14
C LEU A 144 -12.40 2.98 26.99
N GLY A 145 -12.63 3.43 25.75
CA GLY A 145 -13.23 4.74 25.44
C GLY A 145 -14.60 4.90 26.09
N GLU A 146 -15.44 3.88 25.96
CA GLU A 146 -16.75 3.82 26.63
C GLU A 146 -16.62 3.96 28.14
N SER A 147 -15.66 3.23 28.72
CA SER A 147 -15.47 3.27 30.15
C SER A 147 -14.92 4.64 30.62
N TYR A 148 -14.09 5.33 29.85
CA TYR A 148 -13.63 6.70 30.14
C TYR A 148 -14.73 7.75 29.99
N TYR A 149 -15.55 7.63 28.95
CA TYR A 149 -16.71 8.48 28.75
C TYR A 149 -17.69 8.38 29.91
N LYS A 150 -17.96 7.16 30.42
CA LYS A 150 -18.78 6.95 31.64
C LYS A 150 -18.18 7.58 32.91
N LEU A 151 -16.90 7.94 32.89
CA LEU A 151 -16.22 8.68 33.96
C LEU A 151 -16.00 10.18 33.63
N GLN A 152 -16.61 10.71 32.57
CA GLN A 152 -16.52 12.13 32.14
C GLN A 152 -15.11 12.61 31.69
N GLN A 153 -14.22 11.71 31.24
CA GLN A 153 -12.85 12.03 30.78
C GLN A 153 -12.76 12.16 29.23
N LEU A 154 -13.06 13.35 28.70
CA LEU A 154 -13.36 13.55 27.27
C LEU A 154 -12.13 13.51 26.32
N ASP A 155 -10.95 14.02 26.70
CA ASP A 155 -9.73 13.95 25.86
C ASP A 155 -9.26 12.50 25.66
N GLN A 156 -9.30 11.71 26.75
CA GLN A 156 -8.86 10.32 26.74
C GLN A 156 -9.85 9.42 26.00
N ALA A 157 -11.15 9.69 26.12
CA ALA A 157 -12.18 9.01 25.34
C ALA A 157 -11.99 9.27 23.85
N GLU A 158 -11.82 10.54 23.45
CA GLU A 158 -11.53 10.93 22.06
C GLU A 158 -10.32 10.19 21.48
N TRP A 159 -9.22 10.13 22.25
CA TRP A 159 -8.02 9.41 21.85
C TRP A 159 -8.32 7.94 21.61
N ALA A 160 -8.99 7.28 22.56
CA ALA A 160 -9.28 5.86 22.49
C ALA A 160 -10.17 5.53 21.27
N TYR A 161 -11.20 6.32 21.01
CA TYR A 161 -12.04 6.15 19.82
C TYR A 161 -11.27 6.36 18.53
N ARG A 162 -10.42 7.40 18.44
CA ARG A 162 -9.52 7.59 17.27
C ARG A 162 -8.60 6.41 17.07
N GLN A 163 -8.03 5.89 18.16
CA GLN A 163 -7.16 4.73 18.08
C GLN A 163 -7.93 3.55 17.50
N CYS A 164 -9.16 3.30 17.94
CA CYS A 164 -10.03 2.28 17.35
C CYS A 164 -10.23 2.51 15.85
N ILE A 165 -10.64 3.71 15.45
CA ILE A 165 -11.03 4.04 14.06
C ILE A 165 -9.85 3.95 13.08
N GLN A 166 -8.67 4.44 13.49
CA GLN A 166 -7.52 4.58 12.58
C GLN A 166 -6.72 3.31 12.50
N LYS A 167 -6.41 2.76 13.68
CA LYS A 167 -5.57 1.58 13.74
C LYS A 167 -6.35 0.36 13.25
N PHE A 168 -7.68 0.39 13.32
CA PHE A 168 -8.54 -0.74 12.96
C PHE A 168 -9.68 -0.32 12.02
N PRO A 169 -9.35 0.08 10.78
CA PRO A 169 -10.29 0.74 9.87
C PRO A 169 -11.40 -0.18 9.33
N ALA A 170 -11.13 -1.49 9.31
CA ALA A 170 -12.06 -2.51 8.86
C ALA A 170 -12.85 -3.14 10.03
N ALA A 171 -12.59 -2.74 11.27
CA ALA A 171 -13.29 -3.31 12.42
C ALA A 171 -14.73 -2.81 12.44
N GLU A 172 -15.69 -3.71 12.54
CA GLU A 172 -17.11 -3.36 12.58
C GLU A 172 -17.44 -2.42 13.75
N ILE A 173 -16.72 -2.54 14.87
CA ILE A 173 -16.90 -1.68 16.06
C ILE A 173 -16.58 -0.19 15.81
N LYS A 174 -15.99 0.14 14.66
CA LYS A 174 -15.62 1.50 14.25
C LYS A 174 -16.79 2.47 14.11
N ALA A 175 -17.97 2.00 13.69
CA ALA A 175 -19.15 2.86 13.52
C ALA A 175 -19.49 3.58 14.83
N TYR A 176 -19.48 2.84 15.95
CA TYR A 176 -19.71 3.37 17.28
C TYR A 176 -18.62 4.34 17.72
N ALA A 177 -17.36 4.05 17.39
CA ALA A 177 -16.26 4.95 17.71
C ALA A 177 -16.34 6.27 16.92
N LEU A 178 -16.70 6.25 15.62
CA LEU A 178 -16.79 7.45 14.77
C LEU A 178 -17.84 8.44 15.28
N TYR A 179 -19.01 7.93 15.69
CA TYR A 179 -20.07 8.74 16.25
C TYR A 179 -19.63 9.44 17.54
N SER A 180 -19.13 8.66 18.50
CA SER A 180 -18.64 9.18 19.78
C SER A 180 -17.52 10.21 19.60
N LEU A 181 -16.73 10.06 18.53
CA LEU A 181 -15.65 10.98 18.21
C LEU A 181 -16.15 12.33 17.65
N GLY A 182 -17.10 12.33 16.72
CA GLY A 182 -17.66 13.57 16.15
C GLY A 182 -18.28 14.46 17.22
N TRP A 183 -18.92 13.84 18.21
CA TRP A 183 -19.55 14.53 19.34
C TRP A 183 -18.54 15.30 20.19
N ILE A 184 -17.36 14.72 20.42
CA ILE A 184 -16.33 15.38 21.20
C ILE A 184 -15.78 16.61 20.47
N TYR A 185 -15.58 16.54 19.14
CA TYR A 185 -15.03 17.66 18.38
C TYR A 185 -15.93 18.87 18.31
N GLN A 186 -17.23 18.64 18.14
CA GLN A 186 -18.20 19.72 18.10
C GLN A 186 -18.14 20.57 19.39
N ASN A 187 -18.09 19.92 20.56
CA ASN A 187 -18.06 20.61 21.84
C ASN A 187 -16.77 21.41 22.08
N ARG A 188 -15.71 21.13 21.32
CA ARG A 188 -14.46 21.92 21.32
C ARG A 188 -14.40 22.97 20.22
N GLN A 189 -15.50 23.23 19.53
CA GLN A 189 -15.56 24.13 18.37
C GLN A 189 -14.60 23.73 17.23
N GLN A 190 -14.19 22.45 17.17
CA GLN A 190 -13.34 21.88 16.13
C GLN A 190 -14.20 21.40 14.96
N TYR A 191 -14.80 22.38 14.33
CA TYR A 191 -15.90 22.24 13.39
C TYR A 191 -15.58 21.38 12.15
N PRO A 192 -14.46 21.59 11.43
CA PRO A 192 -14.11 20.71 10.30
C PRO A 192 -13.90 19.24 10.68
N GLN A 193 -13.27 18.97 11.83
CA GLN A 193 -13.01 17.62 12.30
C GLN A 193 -14.30 16.90 12.74
N ALA A 194 -15.21 17.63 13.39
CA ALA A 194 -16.53 17.13 13.73
C ALA A 194 -17.30 16.74 12.47
N LEU A 195 -17.38 17.67 11.51
CA LEU A 195 -18.03 17.44 10.21
C LEU A 195 -17.44 16.20 9.49
N GLN A 196 -16.12 16.05 9.50
CA GLN A 196 -15.45 14.91 8.86
C GLN A 196 -15.85 13.57 9.49
N ALA A 197 -15.84 13.47 10.82
CA ALA A 197 -16.20 12.23 11.52
C ALA A 197 -17.65 11.82 11.23
N TYR A 198 -18.57 12.78 11.29
CA TYR A 198 -19.98 12.56 11.01
C TYR A 198 -20.26 12.19 9.56
N ARG A 199 -19.61 12.86 8.60
CA ARG A 199 -19.70 12.49 7.18
C ARG A 199 -19.16 11.09 6.92
N GLN A 200 -18.05 10.74 7.57
CA GLN A 200 -17.46 9.41 7.41
C GLN A 200 -18.40 8.32 7.94
N LEU A 201 -19.05 8.56 9.09
CA LEU A 201 -20.07 7.66 9.63
C LEU A 201 -21.22 7.46 8.64
N VAL A 202 -21.84 8.56 8.19
CA VAL A 202 -22.97 8.51 7.26
C VAL A 202 -22.62 7.83 5.94
N ARG A 203 -21.38 7.99 5.46
CA ARG A 203 -20.93 7.40 4.19
C ARG A 203 -20.59 5.91 4.32
N GLU A 204 -19.85 5.52 5.34
CA GLU A 204 -19.38 4.13 5.50
C GLU A 204 -20.45 3.23 6.10
N PHE A 205 -21.39 3.80 6.86
CA PHE A 205 -22.47 3.09 7.53
C PHE A 205 -23.82 3.81 7.30
N PRO A 206 -24.29 3.93 6.04
CA PRO A 206 -25.48 4.73 5.70
C PRO A 206 -26.78 4.20 6.32
N ASP A 207 -26.90 2.88 6.46
CA ASP A 207 -28.06 2.23 7.06
C ASP A 207 -27.94 2.05 8.59
N HIS A 208 -26.89 2.60 9.21
CA HIS A 208 -26.69 2.52 10.65
C HIS A 208 -27.44 3.64 11.39
N GLU A 209 -28.07 3.30 12.51
CA GLU A 209 -28.99 4.19 13.25
C GLU A 209 -28.40 5.58 13.60
N LEU A 210 -27.09 5.64 13.89
CA LEU A 210 -26.37 6.85 14.29
C LEU A 210 -26.15 7.88 13.16
N SER A 211 -26.52 7.56 11.92
CA SER A 211 -26.26 8.41 10.76
C SER A 211 -27.27 9.56 10.60
N LEU A 212 -28.49 9.50 11.15
CA LEU A 212 -29.50 10.57 11.00
C LEU A 212 -29.21 11.82 11.86
N GLU A 213 -28.91 11.63 13.15
CA GLU A 213 -28.60 12.73 14.08
C GLU A 213 -27.36 13.54 13.64
N ALA A 214 -26.43 12.86 12.99
CA ALA A 214 -25.23 13.45 12.45
C ALA A 214 -25.50 14.57 11.41
N TYR A 215 -26.62 14.60 10.70
CA TYR A 215 -26.91 15.65 9.70
C TYR A 215 -27.17 17.04 10.31
N PHE A 216 -28.02 17.14 11.34
CA PHE A 216 -28.39 18.45 11.94
C PHE A 216 -27.23 19.12 12.68
N ILE A 217 -26.39 18.29 13.31
CA ILE A 217 -25.16 18.75 13.94
C ILE A 217 -24.24 19.39 12.90
N GLN A 218 -24.14 18.79 11.71
CA GLN A 218 -23.32 19.36 10.65
C GLN A 218 -23.80 20.74 10.19
N GLY A 219 -25.11 20.96 10.04
CA GLY A 219 -25.64 22.25 9.61
C GLY A 219 -25.31 23.42 10.54
N ASN A 220 -25.45 23.24 11.86
CA ASN A 220 -25.08 24.27 12.85
C ASN A 220 -23.60 24.64 12.79
N ILE A 221 -22.78 23.62 12.62
CA ILE A 221 -21.34 23.79 12.49
C ILE A 221 -21.02 24.66 11.28
N TYR A 222 -21.68 24.42 10.14
CA TYR A 222 -21.47 25.23 8.94
C TYR A 222 -21.83 26.70 9.11
N TYR A 223 -22.91 27.02 9.82
CA TYR A 223 -23.28 28.42 10.10
C TYR A 223 -22.19 29.17 10.88
N GLN A 224 -21.65 28.56 11.94
CA GLN A 224 -20.60 29.17 12.76
C GLN A 224 -19.29 29.35 12.00
N MET A 225 -19.07 28.51 10.99
CA MET A 225 -17.94 28.64 10.07
C MET A 225 -18.15 29.74 9.02
N GLY A 226 -19.33 30.35 8.94
CA GLY A 226 -19.68 31.30 7.89
C GLY A 226 -20.12 30.65 6.58
N ASP A 227 -20.20 29.32 6.51
CA ASP A 227 -20.64 28.58 5.33
C ASP A 227 -22.16 28.43 5.34
N TYR A 228 -22.79 29.56 5.07
CA TYR A 228 -24.23 29.69 5.20
C TYR A 228 -25.00 28.87 4.17
N GLU A 229 -24.41 28.59 3.00
CA GLU A 229 -25.08 27.80 1.95
C GLU A 229 -25.12 26.32 2.31
N GLN A 230 -24.00 25.76 2.77
CA GLN A 230 -23.97 24.38 3.25
C GLN A 230 -24.72 24.21 4.56
N ALA A 231 -24.71 25.23 5.43
CA ALA A 231 -25.57 25.27 6.60
C ALA A 231 -27.04 25.10 6.18
N ILE A 232 -27.47 25.81 5.14
CA ILE A 232 -28.82 25.69 4.61
C ILE A 232 -29.09 24.30 4.02
N GLU A 233 -28.23 23.82 3.13
CA GLU A 233 -28.42 22.58 2.37
C GLU A 233 -28.45 21.34 3.27
N ILE A 234 -27.43 21.15 4.11
CA ILE A 234 -27.31 19.97 4.98
C ILE A 234 -28.40 19.94 6.05
N THR A 235 -28.77 21.11 6.60
CA THR A 235 -29.90 21.21 7.53
C THR A 235 -31.21 20.85 6.83
N TYR A 236 -31.39 21.24 5.57
CA TYR A 236 -32.57 20.90 4.79
C TYR A 236 -32.64 19.40 4.42
N GLU A 237 -31.51 18.81 4.03
CA GLU A 237 -31.41 17.38 3.68
C GLU A 237 -31.66 16.47 4.90
N GLY A 238 -31.07 16.80 6.05
CA GLY A 238 -31.35 16.13 7.32
C GLY A 238 -32.83 16.23 7.71
N MET A 239 -33.43 17.41 7.56
CA MET A 239 -34.86 17.65 7.82
C MET A 239 -35.78 16.81 6.92
N GLN A 240 -35.39 16.49 5.68
CA GLN A 240 -36.19 15.64 4.78
C GLN A 240 -36.08 14.14 5.10
N ARG A 241 -34.91 13.67 5.56
CA ARG A 241 -34.72 12.25 5.93
C ARG A 241 -35.29 11.92 7.32
N ASP A 242 -35.51 12.93 8.15
CA ASP A 242 -36.18 12.80 9.46
C ASP A 242 -37.70 12.70 9.32
N ARG A 243 -38.19 11.48 9.08
CA ARG A 243 -39.63 11.19 8.92
C ARG A 243 -40.46 11.42 10.20
N GLU A 244 -39.83 11.70 11.34
CA GLU A 244 -40.50 11.84 12.65
C GLU A 244 -40.40 13.26 13.27
N GLU A 245 -39.94 14.28 12.52
CA GLU A 245 -39.90 15.73 12.87
C GLU A 245 -39.23 16.12 14.20
N ARG A 246 -38.11 15.49 14.54
CA ARG A 246 -37.49 15.66 15.87
C ARG A 246 -36.67 16.96 16.03
N PHE A 247 -36.26 17.68 14.96
CA PHE A 247 -35.29 18.80 15.03
C PHE A 247 -35.65 20.13 14.30
N ARG A 248 -36.93 20.53 14.20
CA ARG A 248 -37.40 21.58 13.25
C ARG A 248 -37.20 23.09 13.60
N PRO A 249 -37.52 23.63 14.81
CA PRO A 249 -37.39 25.08 15.09
C PRO A 249 -35.94 25.61 15.11
N GLN A 250 -35.01 24.79 15.59
CA GLN A 250 -33.58 25.10 15.61
C GLN A 250 -33.04 25.18 14.19
N ALA A 251 -33.52 24.30 13.29
CA ALA A 251 -33.23 24.41 11.88
C ALA A 251 -33.69 25.77 11.32
N LEU A 252 -34.89 26.27 11.66
CA LEU A 252 -35.40 27.56 11.16
C LEU A 252 -34.58 28.80 11.59
N PHE A 253 -34.18 28.92 12.88
CA PHE A 253 -33.37 30.06 13.34
C PHE A 253 -31.99 30.06 12.70
N LEU A 254 -31.39 28.87 12.62
CA LEU A 254 -30.11 28.69 11.97
C LEU A 254 -30.17 29.11 10.50
N LEU A 255 -31.24 28.73 9.79
CA LEU A 255 -31.47 29.17 8.41
C LEU A 255 -31.58 30.69 8.31
N GLY A 256 -32.29 31.36 9.23
CA GLY A 256 -32.45 32.83 9.21
C GLY A 256 -31.15 33.59 9.46
N GLU A 257 -30.42 33.20 10.50
CA GLU A 257 -29.10 33.75 10.81
C GLU A 257 -28.11 33.52 9.66
N ALA A 258 -28.11 32.32 9.07
CA ALA A 258 -27.30 32.01 7.90
C ALA A 258 -27.62 32.96 6.74
N LEU A 259 -28.90 33.21 6.47
CA LEU A 259 -29.32 34.13 5.42
C LEU A 259 -28.95 35.59 5.73
N PHE A 260 -28.98 36.03 7.00
CA PHE A 260 -28.62 37.41 7.36
C PHE A 260 -27.15 37.68 7.05
N ALA A 261 -26.30 36.75 7.47
CA ALA A 261 -24.89 36.83 7.25
C ALA A 261 -24.50 36.58 5.77
N GLN A 262 -25.37 35.94 4.98
CA GLN A 262 -25.28 35.97 3.51
C GLN A 262 -25.64 37.32 2.89
N GLY A 263 -26.09 38.31 3.66
CA GLY A 263 -26.58 39.58 3.13
C GLY A 263 -27.99 39.49 2.54
N LYS A 264 -28.65 38.33 2.62
CA LYS A 264 -30.08 38.15 2.27
C LYS A 264 -30.94 38.62 3.44
N ILE A 265 -30.74 39.87 3.81
CA ILE A 265 -31.31 40.49 5.01
C ILE A 265 -32.84 40.36 5.00
N GLU A 266 -33.47 40.47 3.82
CA GLU A 266 -34.92 40.33 3.68
C GLU A 266 -35.43 38.91 3.95
N GLU A 267 -34.82 37.90 3.34
CA GLU A 267 -35.17 36.48 3.55
C GLU A 267 -34.85 36.05 5.00
N ALA A 268 -33.73 36.51 5.54
CA ALA A 268 -33.37 36.32 6.94
C ALA A 268 -34.46 36.85 7.88
N ARG A 269 -34.96 38.06 7.59
CA ARG A 269 -36.10 38.64 8.31
C ARG A 269 -37.34 37.77 8.21
N GLU A 270 -37.60 37.06 7.11
CA GLU A 270 -38.74 36.12 7.03
C GLU A 270 -38.61 34.95 8.01
N PHE A 271 -37.41 34.39 8.19
CA PHE A 271 -37.16 33.32 9.16
C PHE A 271 -37.21 33.84 10.61
N TYR A 272 -36.64 35.03 10.89
CA TYR A 272 -36.81 35.69 12.20
C TYR A 272 -38.28 35.98 12.48
N GLN A 273 -39.04 36.38 11.46
CA GLN A 273 -40.46 36.66 11.57
C GLN A 273 -41.28 35.39 11.81
N LYS A 274 -40.96 34.27 11.16
CA LYS A 274 -41.56 32.96 11.43
C LYS A 274 -41.33 32.54 12.87
N ILE A 275 -40.17 32.85 13.46
CA ILE A 275 -39.88 32.57 14.88
C ILE A 275 -40.68 33.48 15.81
N ILE A 276 -40.65 34.80 15.55
CA ILE A 276 -41.42 35.80 16.30
C ILE A 276 -42.92 35.46 16.26
N LYS A 277 -43.42 34.82 15.19
CA LYS A 277 -44.83 34.47 14.98
C LYS A 277 -45.25 33.09 15.48
N GLU A 278 -44.53 32.02 15.13
CA GLU A 278 -44.89 30.62 15.42
C GLU A 278 -44.34 30.12 16.77
N TYR A 279 -43.33 30.81 17.34
CA TYR A 279 -42.68 30.44 18.60
C TYR A 279 -42.45 31.62 19.60
N PRO A 280 -43.44 32.51 19.89
CA PRO A 280 -43.26 33.77 20.62
C PRO A 280 -42.88 33.65 22.11
N ARG A 281 -42.93 32.44 22.68
CA ARG A 281 -42.62 32.18 24.11
C ARG A 281 -41.22 31.62 24.33
N GLN A 282 -40.46 31.37 23.26
CA GLN A 282 -39.10 30.86 23.36
C GLN A 282 -38.12 32.02 23.64
N PRO A 283 -37.05 31.82 24.43
CA PRO A 283 -36.06 32.85 24.77
C PRO A 283 -35.38 33.57 23.60
N ILE A 284 -35.44 32.99 22.40
CA ILE A 284 -34.76 33.48 21.19
C ILE A 284 -35.33 34.82 20.63
N TYR A 285 -36.16 35.56 21.38
CA TYR A 285 -36.92 36.74 20.92
C TYR A 285 -36.17 38.10 20.90
N TRP A 286 -35.57 38.61 22.01
CA TRP A 286 -34.94 39.96 22.03
C TRP A 286 -33.65 40.02 21.21
N THR A 287 -32.97 38.89 21.09
CA THR A 287 -31.84 38.72 20.18
C THR A 287 -32.30 38.93 18.74
N ALA A 288 -33.45 38.36 18.35
CA ALA A 288 -34.03 38.63 17.04
C ALA A 288 -34.39 40.13 16.84
N GLN A 289 -34.65 40.92 17.91
CA GLN A 289 -34.93 42.37 17.83
C GLN A 289 -33.66 43.24 17.68
N PHE A 290 -32.60 43.00 18.43
CA PHE A 290 -31.33 43.72 18.21
C PHE A 290 -30.76 43.38 16.83
N SER A 291 -30.84 42.11 16.40
CA SER A 291 -30.49 41.71 15.03
C SER A 291 -31.33 42.47 13.99
N MET A 292 -32.60 42.75 14.30
CA MET A 292 -33.43 43.64 13.48
C MET A 292 -32.93 45.10 13.47
N GLY A 293 -32.52 45.69 14.61
CA GLY A 293 -31.99 47.07 14.67
C GLY A 293 -30.65 47.25 13.95
N TRP A 294 -29.75 46.29 14.15
CA TRP A 294 -28.47 46.22 13.43
C TRP A 294 -28.68 46.04 11.93
N SER A 295 -29.70 45.25 11.52
CA SER A 295 -30.05 45.12 10.10
C SER A 295 -30.30 46.48 9.43
N TYR A 296 -30.95 47.42 10.12
CA TYR A 296 -31.17 48.77 9.60
C TYR A 296 -29.91 49.64 9.59
N PHE A 297 -29.09 49.60 10.65
CA PHE A 297 -27.83 50.36 10.70
C PHE A 297 -26.87 49.93 9.58
N SER A 298 -26.76 48.62 9.35
CA SER A 298 -25.94 48.06 8.27
C SER A 298 -26.43 48.45 6.88
N GLN A 299 -27.72 48.78 6.73
CA GLN A 299 -28.29 49.28 5.48
C GLN A 299 -28.20 50.80 5.34
N GLN A 300 -27.37 51.47 6.16
CA GLN A 300 -27.22 52.93 6.19
C GLN A 300 -28.55 53.67 6.43
N GLN A 301 -29.54 52.97 6.97
CA GLN A 301 -30.81 53.54 7.38
C GLN A 301 -30.63 54.12 8.79
N TYR A 302 -29.71 55.09 8.90
CA TYR A 302 -29.24 55.66 10.15
C TYR A 302 -30.40 56.23 10.98
N ARG A 303 -31.47 56.67 10.32
CA ARG A 303 -32.68 57.14 11.00
C ARG A 303 -33.48 56.02 11.67
N GLN A 304 -33.82 54.92 10.99
CA GLN A 304 -34.53 53.78 11.61
C GLN A 304 -33.65 53.08 12.65
N ALA A 305 -32.36 52.96 12.37
CA ALA A 305 -31.37 52.44 13.30
C ALA A 305 -31.30 53.30 14.57
N TYR A 306 -31.18 54.62 14.41
CA TYR A 306 -31.20 55.57 15.51
C TYR A 306 -32.47 55.41 16.36
N LEU A 307 -33.66 55.22 15.78
CA LEU A 307 -34.89 55.04 16.57
C LEU A 307 -34.88 53.76 17.42
N ILE A 308 -34.34 52.66 16.88
CA ILE A 308 -34.24 51.39 17.62
C ILE A 308 -33.14 51.47 18.68
N PHE A 309 -31.98 52.07 18.34
CA PHE A 309 -30.87 52.26 19.27
C PHE A 309 -31.17 53.26 20.36
N GLU A 310 -31.83 54.38 20.05
CA GLU A 310 -32.29 55.35 21.03
C GLU A 310 -33.29 54.70 22.00
N ARG A 311 -34.22 53.88 21.48
CA ARG A 311 -35.16 53.15 22.34
C ARG A 311 -34.43 52.20 23.29
N ILE A 312 -33.43 51.49 22.80
CA ILE A 312 -32.59 50.61 23.62
C ILE A 312 -31.75 51.43 24.61
N ALA A 313 -31.08 52.50 24.18
CA ALA A 313 -30.29 53.41 25.01
C ALA A 313 -31.13 53.98 26.14
N ARG A 314 -32.39 54.32 25.87
CA ARG A 314 -33.30 54.87 26.86
C ARG A 314 -33.83 53.82 27.83
N GLU A 315 -34.23 52.64 27.37
CA GLU A 315 -34.75 51.56 28.24
C GLU A 315 -33.63 50.80 28.98
N LYS A 316 -32.34 51.01 28.60
CA LYS A 316 -31.17 50.25 29.08
C LYS A 316 -29.87 51.08 29.29
N LEU A 317 -29.87 52.41 29.51
CA LEU A 317 -28.64 53.27 29.58
C LEU A 317 -27.62 52.87 30.65
N ASP A 318 -28.12 52.33 31.76
CA ASP A 318 -27.30 51.89 32.88
C ASP A 318 -26.53 50.61 32.52
N GLU A 319 -27.09 49.81 31.59
CA GLU A 319 -26.47 48.59 31.07
C GLU A 319 -25.49 48.90 29.91
N PRO A 320 -24.48 48.05 29.66
CA PRO A 320 -23.54 48.24 28.54
C PRO A 320 -24.21 48.33 27.17
N LEU A 321 -25.34 47.63 26.98
CA LEU A 321 -26.11 47.70 25.73
C LEU A 321 -26.64 49.12 25.46
N GLY A 322 -26.83 49.95 26.50
CA GLY A 322 -27.36 51.31 26.38
C GLY A 322 -26.33 52.41 26.06
N ARG A 323 -25.18 52.50 26.75
CA ARG A 323 -24.13 53.52 26.45
C ARG A 323 -23.50 53.32 25.08
N LYS A 324 -23.35 52.06 24.68
CA LYS A 324 -22.97 51.71 23.31
C LYS A 324 -23.92 52.39 22.32
N ALA A 325 -25.22 52.37 22.57
CA ALA A 325 -26.19 53.03 21.70
C ALA A 325 -26.09 54.59 21.70
N LEU A 326 -25.45 55.27 22.68
CA LEU A 326 -25.27 56.74 22.68
C LEU A 326 -24.12 57.23 21.79
N PHE A 327 -22.93 56.64 21.86
CA PHE A 327 -21.81 56.96 20.94
C PHE A 327 -22.22 56.72 19.48
N TYR A 328 -22.87 55.58 19.20
CA TYR A 328 -23.38 55.29 17.85
C TYR A 328 -24.46 56.28 17.39
N SER A 329 -25.10 57.02 18.30
CA SER A 329 -25.97 58.13 17.92
C SER A 329 -25.21 59.38 17.42
N ALA A 330 -24.03 59.70 17.98
CA ALA A 330 -23.17 60.80 17.51
C ALA A 330 -22.53 60.49 16.16
N ILE A 331 -22.10 59.24 15.96
CA ILE A 331 -21.58 58.76 14.67
C ILE A 331 -22.67 58.80 13.59
N CYS A 332 -23.93 58.47 13.94
CA CYS A 332 -25.05 58.70 13.02
C CYS A 332 -25.16 60.16 12.59
N LYS A 333 -24.85 61.14 13.47
CA LYS A 333 -24.92 62.58 13.14
C LYS A 333 -23.73 63.11 12.34
N LYS A 334 -22.50 62.67 12.62
CA LYS A 334 -21.35 62.95 11.77
C LYS A 334 -21.56 62.39 10.36
N ALA A 335 -22.11 61.18 10.24
CA ALA A 335 -22.44 60.56 8.94
C ALA A 335 -23.54 61.32 8.20
N GLU A 336 -24.47 61.95 8.91
CA GLU A 336 -25.46 62.89 8.35
C GLU A 336 -24.87 64.27 7.98
N GLN A 337 -23.54 64.47 8.11
CA GLN A 337 -22.80 65.72 7.86
C GLN A 337 -23.23 66.92 8.71
N ASP A 338 -23.97 66.70 9.80
CA ASP A 338 -24.25 67.74 10.78
C ASP A 338 -23.05 67.89 11.72
N PHE A 339 -21.95 68.44 11.18
CA PHE A 339 -20.70 68.59 11.91
C PHE A 339 -20.86 69.48 13.14
N ALA A 340 -21.83 70.39 13.16
CA ALA A 340 -22.11 71.24 14.31
C ALA A 340 -22.72 70.44 15.48
N LEU A 341 -23.76 69.63 15.23
CA LEU A 341 -24.36 68.81 16.27
C LEU A 341 -23.44 67.65 16.69
N ALA A 342 -22.67 67.10 15.76
CA ALA A 342 -21.64 66.09 16.06
C ALA A 342 -20.53 66.68 16.95
N GLU A 343 -20.00 67.85 16.60
CA GLU A 343 -19.01 68.58 17.43
C GLU A 343 -19.60 68.91 18.80
N GLN A 344 -20.88 69.29 18.89
CA GLN A 344 -21.54 69.55 20.16
C GLN A 344 -21.64 68.29 21.05
N ILE A 345 -22.09 67.15 20.51
CA ILE A 345 -22.21 65.89 21.26
C ILE A 345 -20.82 65.36 21.66
N LEU A 346 -19.80 65.50 20.80
CA LEU A 346 -18.42 65.11 21.09
C LEU A 346 -17.78 66.01 22.16
N ASN A 347 -17.99 67.33 22.09
CA ASN A 347 -17.58 68.23 23.17
C ASN A 347 -18.35 67.98 24.46
N GLN A 348 -19.64 67.59 24.42
CA GLN A 348 -20.39 67.21 25.62
C GLN A 348 -19.75 66.00 26.30
N LEU A 349 -19.35 64.99 25.51
CA LEU A 349 -18.64 63.80 26.00
C LEU A 349 -17.28 64.19 26.62
N ILE A 350 -16.46 64.99 25.93
CA ILE A 350 -15.13 65.43 26.43
C ILE A 350 -15.25 66.28 27.71
N LEU A 351 -16.24 67.19 27.79
CA LEU A 351 -16.36 68.12 28.91
C LEU A 351 -17.04 67.50 30.14
N THR A 352 -18.07 66.65 29.96
CA THR A 352 -18.84 66.08 31.09
C THR A 352 -18.29 64.74 31.60
N HIS A 353 -17.59 63.99 30.73
CA HIS A 353 -16.95 62.73 31.07
C HIS A 353 -15.50 62.66 30.50
N PRO A 354 -14.58 63.58 30.89
CA PRO A 354 -13.22 63.70 30.32
C PRO A 354 -12.31 62.48 30.53
N ASN A 355 -12.75 61.51 31.34
CA ASN A 355 -12.03 60.27 31.64
C ASN A 355 -12.77 59.00 31.14
N ASP A 356 -13.84 59.15 30.35
CA ASP A 356 -14.56 58.03 29.73
C ASP A 356 -13.77 57.44 28.54
N ASP A 357 -14.04 56.17 28.22
CA ASP A 357 -13.35 55.40 27.17
C ASP A 357 -13.46 56.01 25.76
N TYR A 358 -14.29 57.04 25.55
CA TYR A 358 -14.50 57.69 24.24
C TYR A 358 -14.02 59.17 24.18
N ALA A 359 -13.17 59.67 25.09
CA ALA A 359 -12.81 61.10 25.20
C ALA A 359 -11.63 61.57 24.30
N ASP A 360 -10.61 60.76 24.06
CA ASP A 360 -9.49 61.07 23.15
C ASP A 360 -9.86 60.81 21.68
N ASP A 361 -10.73 59.83 21.42
CA ASP A 361 -11.40 59.65 20.11
C ASP A 361 -12.00 60.97 19.61
N ALA A 362 -12.57 61.77 20.51
CA ALA A 362 -13.21 63.02 20.16
C ALA A 362 -12.22 64.15 19.75
N LEU A 363 -10.95 64.14 20.19
CA LEU A 363 -9.93 65.14 19.78
C LEU A 363 -9.30 64.83 18.41
N TYR A 364 -9.09 63.55 18.11
CA TYR A 364 -8.60 63.10 16.81
C TYR A 364 -9.64 63.37 15.72
N GLU A 365 -10.90 63.07 16.02
CA GLU A 365 -12.01 63.36 15.12
C GLU A 365 -12.17 64.87 14.85
N LEU A 366 -11.76 65.74 15.77
CA LEU A 366 -11.71 67.19 15.56
C LEU A 366 -10.54 67.63 14.66
N ALA A 367 -9.36 67.01 14.74
CA ALA A 367 -8.21 67.32 13.88
C ALA A 367 -8.45 66.88 12.41
N GLY A 368 -9.13 65.75 12.22
CA GLY A 368 -9.56 65.30 10.88
C GLY A 368 -10.42 66.34 10.17
N ILE A 369 -11.34 67.00 10.91
CA ILE A 369 -12.18 68.08 10.37
C ILE A 369 -11.35 69.26 9.82
N TYR A 370 -10.14 69.55 10.35
CA TYR A 370 -9.26 70.62 9.85
C TYR A 370 -8.39 70.22 8.66
N PHE A 371 -7.90 68.98 8.60
CA PHE A 371 -7.12 68.48 7.47
C PHE A 371 -7.95 68.43 6.18
N GLU A 372 -9.23 68.08 6.30
CA GLU A 372 -10.19 68.09 5.18
C GLU A 372 -10.43 69.50 4.61
N ARG A 373 -10.07 70.57 5.34
CA ARG A 373 -10.17 71.95 4.88
C ARG A 373 -8.91 72.48 4.18
N GLY A 374 -7.82 71.71 4.18
CA GLY A 374 -6.54 72.05 3.51
C GLY A 374 -5.60 72.94 4.32
N ASP A 375 -5.95 73.29 5.56
CA ASP A 375 -5.13 74.13 6.45
C ASP A 375 -4.05 73.29 7.16
N PHE A 376 -3.07 72.79 6.38
CA PHE A 376 -2.08 71.82 6.86
C PHE A 376 -1.26 72.31 8.06
N GLN A 377 -1.06 73.63 8.23
CA GLN A 377 -0.37 74.18 9.40
C GLN A 377 -1.20 74.08 10.70
N GLU A 378 -2.52 74.32 10.65
CA GLU A 378 -3.42 74.27 11.81
C GLU A 378 -3.71 72.83 12.25
N ALA A 379 -3.83 71.91 11.28
CA ALA A 379 -3.85 70.48 11.55
C ALA A 379 -2.58 70.05 12.32
N ILE A 380 -1.40 70.45 11.85
CA ILE A 380 -0.12 70.16 12.53
C ILE A 380 -0.13 70.69 13.98
N ARG A 381 -0.73 71.85 14.26
CA ARG A 381 -0.83 72.45 15.61
C ARG A 381 -1.71 71.65 16.58
N HIS A 382 -2.92 71.23 16.20
CA HIS A 382 -3.81 70.43 17.05
C HIS A 382 -3.27 69.02 17.31
N LEU A 383 -2.67 68.43 16.27
CA LEU A 383 -1.97 67.15 16.36
C LEU A 383 -0.76 67.22 17.30
N GLN A 384 -0.02 68.33 17.28
CA GLN A 384 1.05 68.56 18.24
C GLN A 384 0.53 68.61 19.69
N LYS A 385 -0.63 69.23 19.94
CA LYS A 385 -1.26 69.24 21.28
C LYS A 385 -1.71 67.85 21.75
N LEU A 386 -2.30 67.02 20.88
CA LEU A 386 -2.61 65.60 21.18
C LEU A 386 -1.34 64.86 21.61
N VAL A 387 -0.25 65.06 20.86
CA VAL A 387 1.03 64.39 21.08
C VAL A 387 1.74 64.86 22.36
N GLU A 388 1.60 66.13 22.75
CA GLU A 388 2.25 66.69 23.94
C GLU A 388 1.47 66.43 25.24
N VAL A 389 0.13 66.47 25.22
CA VAL A 389 -0.72 66.39 26.42
C VAL A 389 -1.18 64.95 26.76
N TYR A 390 -1.64 64.16 25.79
CA TYR A 390 -2.18 62.81 26.00
C TYR A 390 -1.11 61.75 25.78
N GLN A 391 -0.14 61.69 26.69
CA GLN A 391 1.09 60.91 26.49
C GLN A 391 0.85 59.41 26.29
N ASN A 392 -0.26 58.88 26.81
CA ASN A 392 -0.64 57.47 26.76
C ASN A 392 -1.75 57.16 25.74
N SER A 393 -2.21 58.13 24.94
CA SER A 393 -3.24 57.85 23.93
C SER A 393 -2.68 57.03 22.77
N GLU A 394 -3.46 56.06 22.29
CA GLU A 394 -3.12 55.24 21.13
C GLU A 394 -3.07 56.07 19.83
N LEU A 395 -3.60 57.31 19.83
CA LEU A 395 -3.72 58.16 18.65
C LEU A 395 -2.45 58.94 18.26
N ARG A 396 -1.38 58.91 19.08
CA ARG A 396 -0.18 59.74 18.88
C ARG A 396 0.60 59.50 17.58
N PRO A 397 0.88 58.26 17.14
CA PRO A 397 1.74 58.08 15.97
C PRO A 397 1.02 58.43 14.66
N TYR A 398 -0.31 58.32 14.63
CA TYR A 398 -1.16 58.78 13.52
C TYR A 398 -1.02 60.28 13.31
N ALA A 399 -0.89 61.03 14.41
CA ALA A 399 -0.63 62.46 14.37
C ALA A 399 0.73 62.78 13.71
N VAL A 400 1.77 61.98 13.94
CA VAL A 400 3.12 62.19 13.36
C VAL A 400 3.18 61.84 11.88
N LYS A 401 2.51 60.76 11.44
CA LYS A 401 2.42 60.41 10.01
C LYS A 401 1.73 61.51 9.22
N MET A 402 0.63 62.05 9.76
CA MET A 402 -0.11 63.14 9.13
C MET A 402 0.74 64.42 8.98
N GLN A 403 1.80 64.60 9.80
CA GLN A 403 2.80 65.67 9.60
C GLN A 403 3.76 65.37 8.43
N ALA A 404 4.22 64.13 8.25
CA ALA A 404 5.17 63.74 7.20
C ALA A 404 4.57 63.84 5.79
N ASP A 405 3.29 63.51 5.65
CA ASP A 405 2.56 63.68 4.40
C ASP A 405 2.50 65.16 3.98
N GLY A 406 2.33 66.06 4.96
CA GLY A 406 2.44 67.50 4.73
C GLY A 406 3.77 67.94 4.11
N TRP A 407 4.87 67.17 4.28
CA TRP A 407 6.19 67.48 3.70
C TRP A 407 6.45 66.86 2.32
N ILE A 408 5.87 65.70 2.00
CA ILE A 408 5.98 65.08 0.65
C ILE A 408 5.28 65.94 -0.40
N GLU A 409 4.14 66.51 -0.05
CA GLU A 409 3.41 67.46 -0.90
C GLU A 409 4.24 68.72 -1.22
N LEU A 410 5.26 69.02 -0.40
CA LEU A 410 6.23 70.09 -0.61
C LEU A 410 7.49 69.66 -1.42
N LYS A 411 7.55 68.40 -1.91
CA LYS A 411 8.61 67.75 -2.73
C LYS A 411 10.02 67.68 -2.13
N ASP A 412 10.16 67.88 -0.82
CA ASP A 412 11.43 67.67 -0.12
C ASP A 412 11.57 66.20 0.33
N TYR A 413 11.99 65.34 -0.61
CA TYR A 413 12.16 63.89 -0.36
C TYR A 413 13.19 63.58 0.74
N ARG A 414 14.07 64.53 1.08
CA ARG A 414 15.07 64.36 2.14
C ARG A 414 14.49 64.63 3.54
N GLN A 415 13.69 65.70 3.74
CA GLN A 415 13.03 65.97 5.04
C GLN A 415 11.91 64.96 5.34
N ALA A 416 11.14 64.59 4.33
CA ALA A 416 10.15 63.52 4.46
C ALA A 416 10.81 62.20 4.90
N LEU A 417 11.90 61.81 4.21
CA LEU A 417 12.65 60.61 4.59
C LEU A 417 13.22 60.70 6.01
N LYS A 418 13.62 61.89 6.48
CA LYS A 418 14.07 62.10 7.87
C LYS A 418 12.98 61.87 8.91
N LEU A 419 11.79 62.47 8.77
CA LEU A 419 10.66 62.27 9.71
C LEU A 419 10.18 60.81 9.71
N LEU A 420 10.08 60.21 8.52
CA LEU A 420 9.71 58.80 8.35
C LEU A 420 10.75 57.83 8.90
N ASN A 421 12.00 58.24 9.03
CA ASN A 421 13.04 57.49 9.72
C ASN A 421 12.98 57.65 11.25
N GLY A 422 12.51 58.79 11.76
CA GLY A 422 12.34 59.05 13.19
C GLY A 422 11.13 58.37 13.84
N LEU A 423 10.12 57.97 13.06
CA LEU A 423 8.92 57.27 13.54
C LEU A 423 9.21 55.77 13.74
N GLN A 424 9.83 55.39 14.87
CA GLN A 424 10.12 53.98 15.17
C GLN A 424 9.76 53.50 16.59
N PRO A 425 8.95 52.43 16.72
CA PRO A 425 8.17 51.78 15.66
C PRO A 425 6.91 52.60 15.29
N ALA A 426 6.50 52.57 14.00
CA ALA A 426 5.20 53.07 13.57
C ALA A 426 4.09 52.03 13.81
N PRO A 427 2.86 52.43 14.19
CA PRO A 427 1.69 51.54 14.26
C PRO A 427 1.46 50.78 12.97
N GLU A 428 0.88 49.60 13.11
CA GLU A 428 0.76 48.62 12.03
C GLU A 428 0.10 49.16 10.77
N ASP A 429 -1.06 49.78 10.94
CA ASP A 429 -1.94 50.27 9.90
C ASP A 429 -1.33 51.40 9.05
N ILE A 430 -0.45 52.25 9.62
CA ILE A 430 0.28 53.28 8.86
C ILE A 430 1.68 52.87 8.43
N ARG A 431 2.18 51.72 8.87
CA ARG A 431 3.58 51.31 8.66
C ARG A 431 3.91 51.07 7.19
N GLN A 432 2.94 50.57 6.41
CA GLN A 432 3.12 50.27 4.99
C GLN A 432 3.44 51.50 4.15
N GLU A 433 2.62 52.52 4.33
CA GLU A 433 2.70 53.74 3.56
C GLU A 433 4.03 54.44 3.83
N VAL A 434 4.45 54.42 5.10
CA VAL A 434 5.76 54.92 5.53
C VAL A 434 6.90 54.20 4.81
N LEU A 435 6.86 52.87 4.66
CA LEU A 435 7.95 52.09 4.06
C LEU A 435 8.01 52.21 2.53
N PHE A 436 6.86 52.17 1.83
CA PHE A 436 6.85 52.35 0.37
C PHE A 436 7.45 53.71 -0.03
N LYS A 437 7.06 54.76 0.70
CA LYS A 437 7.56 56.12 0.49
C LYS A 437 9.09 56.19 0.62
N LYS A 438 9.73 55.29 1.39
CA LYS A 438 11.21 55.17 1.45
C LYS A 438 11.79 54.58 0.16
N GLY A 439 11.29 53.42 -0.30
CA GLY A 439 11.80 52.74 -1.49
C GLY A 439 11.60 53.53 -2.77
N TRP A 440 10.46 54.21 -2.88
CA TRP A 440 10.20 55.13 -3.99
C TRP A 440 11.20 56.29 -4.01
N CYS A 441 11.47 56.91 -2.85
CA CYS A 441 12.50 57.94 -2.75
C CYS A 441 13.89 57.42 -3.16
N ALA A 442 14.20 56.13 -2.98
CA ALA A 442 15.49 55.51 -3.32
C ALA A 442 15.63 55.11 -4.81
N PHE A 443 14.60 54.55 -5.45
CA PHE A 443 14.64 54.23 -6.88
C PHE A 443 14.84 55.47 -7.75
N GLN A 444 14.20 56.58 -7.37
CA GLN A 444 14.37 57.89 -8.03
C GLN A 444 15.80 58.43 -7.92
N LEU A 445 16.63 57.87 -7.04
CA LEU A 445 18.04 58.18 -6.89
C LEU A 445 18.96 57.20 -7.67
N ALA A 446 18.42 56.24 -8.46
CA ALA A 446 19.11 55.19 -9.24
C ALA A 446 19.92 54.17 -8.42
N GLU A 447 19.58 54.03 -7.14
CA GLU A 447 20.24 53.12 -6.23
C GLU A 447 19.56 51.74 -6.29
N TYR A 448 19.68 51.00 -7.41
CA TYR A 448 18.89 49.76 -7.67
C TYR A 448 19.05 48.67 -6.61
N GLN A 449 20.18 48.62 -5.92
CA GLN A 449 20.34 47.75 -4.77
C GLN A 449 19.51 48.22 -3.58
N GLN A 450 19.56 49.50 -3.18
CA GLN A 450 18.81 50.01 -2.02
C GLN A 450 17.30 50.13 -2.33
N ALA A 451 16.95 50.43 -3.57
CA ALA A 451 15.58 50.37 -4.07
C ALA A 451 15.08 48.93 -4.07
N ARG A 452 15.89 47.97 -4.55
CA ARG A 452 15.61 46.55 -4.38
C ARG A 452 15.42 46.24 -2.90
N ASP A 453 16.30 46.67 -2.01
CA ASP A 453 16.22 46.34 -0.59
C ASP A 453 14.98 46.95 0.08
N PHE A 454 14.61 48.21 -0.20
CA PHE A 454 13.41 48.83 0.38
C PHE A 454 12.11 48.33 -0.26
N PHE A 455 12.07 48.08 -1.57
CA PHE A 455 10.90 47.48 -2.21
C PHE A 455 10.78 46.02 -1.84
N GLN A 456 11.87 45.29 -1.74
CA GLN A 456 11.87 43.94 -1.19
C GLN A 456 11.42 43.98 0.26
N GLN A 457 11.93 44.89 1.10
CA GLN A 457 11.46 45.05 2.48
C GLN A 457 9.97 45.44 2.52
N TYR A 458 9.49 46.28 1.60
CA TYR A 458 8.08 46.65 1.50
C TYR A 458 7.23 45.46 1.07
N LEU A 459 7.66 44.70 0.07
CA LEU A 459 6.98 43.51 -0.43
C LEU A 459 7.04 42.36 0.59
N GLU A 460 8.07 42.32 1.43
CA GLU A 460 8.21 41.35 2.52
C GLU A 460 7.36 41.74 3.74
N THR A 461 7.38 43.02 4.11
CA THR A 461 6.68 43.52 5.31
C THR A 461 5.20 43.78 5.01
N PHE A 462 4.87 44.25 3.80
CA PHE A 462 3.53 44.60 3.32
C PHE A 462 3.24 43.98 1.95
N PRO A 463 3.27 42.65 1.84
CA PRO A 463 3.07 41.94 0.58
C PRO A 463 1.74 42.22 -0.09
N ALA A 464 0.74 42.67 0.66
CA ALA A 464 -0.58 43.06 0.18
C ALA A 464 -0.90 44.52 0.49
N GLY A 465 0.14 45.33 0.71
CA GLY A 465 -0.03 46.75 0.95
C GLY A 465 -0.56 47.49 -0.27
N GLU A 466 -0.93 48.74 -0.03
CA GLU A 466 -1.54 49.62 -1.03
C GLU A 466 -0.68 49.80 -2.29
N TYR A 467 0.66 49.76 -2.16
CA TYR A 467 1.62 50.15 -3.19
C TYR A 467 2.41 48.98 -3.80
N VAL A 468 1.83 47.78 -3.75
CA VAL A 468 2.56 46.57 -4.11
C VAL A 468 2.76 46.44 -5.62
N ALA A 469 1.86 46.96 -6.45
CA ALA A 469 2.01 46.88 -7.91
C ALA A 469 3.27 47.58 -8.36
N GLU A 470 3.39 48.81 -7.88
CA GLU A 470 4.47 49.71 -8.13
C GLU A 470 5.76 49.13 -7.55
N ALA A 471 5.75 48.70 -6.29
CA ALA A 471 6.94 48.10 -5.67
C ALA A 471 7.42 46.84 -6.40
N GLN A 472 6.51 46.00 -6.89
CA GLN A 472 6.84 44.71 -7.51
C GLN A 472 7.30 44.83 -8.96
N TYR A 473 6.67 45.69 -9.75
CA TYR A 473 7.17 45.99 -11.09
C TYR A 473 8.59 46.53 -11.03
N TRP A 474 8.80 47.53 -10.17
CA TRP A 474 10.11 48.15 -10.01
C TRP A 474 11.15 47.18 -9.45
N LEU A 475 10.72 46.14 -8.72
CA LEU A 475 11.60 45.04 -8.36
C LEU A 475 11.98 44.15 -9.56
N ALA A 476 11.03 43.73 -10.40
CA ALA A 476 11.30 42.83 -11.54
C ALA A 476 12.25 43.45 -12.57
N GLU A 477 12.01 44.72 -12.87
CA GLU A 477 12.89 45.53 -13.72
C GLU A 477 14.28 45.63 -13.10
N SER A 478 14.34 45.91 -11.78
CA SER A 478 15.62 45.93 -11.05
C SER A 478 16.34 44.58 -11.07
N GLN A 479 15.66 43.43 -11.24
CA GLN A 479 16.25 42.08 -11.26
C GLN A 479 16.68 41.60 -12.65
N TYR A 480 15.84 41.81 -13.68
CA TYR A 480 16.18 41.43 -15.04
C TYR A 480 17.44 42.18 -15.51
N LEU A 481 17.51 43.47 -15.17
CA LEU A 481 18.65 44.33 -15.48
C LEU A 481 19.90 43.97 -14.66
N ASP A 482 19.73 43.28 -13.54
CA ASP A 482 20.80 42.71 -12.71
C ASP A 482 21.23 41.30 -13.18
N GLY A 483 20.59 40.72 -14.22
CA GLY A 483 20.95 39.43 -14.84
C GLY A 483 20.32 38.19 -14.20
N ASP A 484 19.43 38.36 -13.23
CA ASP A 484 18.72 37.28 -12.56
C ASP A 484 17.47 36.87 -13.35
N PHE A 485 17.62 36.01 -14.37
CA PHE A 485 16.50 35.60 -15.23
C PHE A 485 15.46 34.75 -14.54
N GLU A 486 15.86 33.97 -13.54
CA GLU A 486 14.94 33.15 -12.76
C GLU A 486 14.15 34.05 -11.79
N GLY A 487 14.80 35.01 -11.12
CA GLY A 487 14.14 36.01 -10.26
C GLY A 487 13.28 36.99 -11.05
N ALA A 488 13.74 37.45 -12.21
CA ALA A 488 12.96 38.31 -13.10
C ALA A 488 11.79 37.58 -13.73
N LEU A 489 11.98 36.33 -14.20
CA LEU A 489 10.88 35.47 -14.63
C LEU A 489 9.83 35.44 -13.54
N GLN A 490 10.24 35.17 -12.30
CA GLN A 490 9.32 35.06 -11.17
C GLN A 490 8.63 36.38 -10.86
N THR A 491 9.35 37.51 -10.84
CA THR A 491 8.78 38.79 -10.44
C THR A 491 7.96 39.44 -11.55
N TYR A 492 8.34 39.33 -12.83
CA TYR A 492 7.50 39.73 -13.97
C TYR A 492 6.27 38.87 -14.07
N GLN A 493 6.46 37.56 -14.00
CA GLN A 493 5.33 36.64 -13.99
C GLN A 493 4.36 37.01 -12.88
N ALA A 494 4.87 37.20 -11.66
CA ALA A 494 4.05 37.60 -10.54
C ALA A 494 3.44 38.99 -10.76
N PHE A 495 4.08 39.93 -11.45
CA PHE A 495 3.53 41.25 -11.74
C PHE A 495 2.41 41.20 -12.80
N ILE A 496 2.65 40.51 -13.93
CA ILE A 496 1.67 40.29 -15.02
C ILE A 496 0.41 39.68 -14.44
N GLU A 497 0.62 38.62 -13.69
CA GLU A 497 -0.44 37.83 -13.10
C GLU A 497 -1.18 38.65 -12.04
N ARG A 498 -0.48 39.44 -11.24
CA ARG A 498 -1.08 40.17 -10.13
C ARG A 498 -1.75 41.47 -10.54
N PHE A 499 -1.31 42.13 -11.61
CA PHE A 499 -1.76 43.47 -11.97
C PHE A 499 -2.22 43.60 -13.44
N PRO A 500 -3.07 42.71 -13.97
CA PRO A 500 -3.32 42.48 -15.42
C PRO A 500 -3.91 43.65 -16.22
N LYS A 501 -4.40 44.70 -15.55
CA LYS A 501 -4.91 45.93 -16.17
C LYS A 501 -4.03 47.14 -15.87
N HIS A 502 -2.93 46.93 -15.17
CA HIS A 502 -1.97 47.98 -14.87
C HIS A 502 -1.23 48.37 -16.14
N ASP A 503 -0.78 49.61 -16.17
CA ASP A 503 -0.18 50.20 -17.36
C ASP A 503 1.14 49.52 -17.78
N TYR A 504 1.73 48.67 -16.94
CA TYR A 504 3.02 47.98 -17.18
C TYR A 504 2.90 46.54 -17.70
N GLN A 505 1.72 46.13 -18.14
CA GLN A 505 1.41 44.72 -18.42
C GLN A 505 2.05 44.15 -19.68
N ARG A 506 2.07 44.95 -20.75
CA ARG A 506 2.59 44.49 -22.03
C ARG A 506 4.07 44.18 -21.94
N ASP A 507 4.82 45.08 -21.32
CA ASP A 507 6.27 45.02 -21.19
C ASP A 507 6.68 43.84 -20.31
N ALA A 508 5.99 43.66 -19.19
CA ALA A 508 6.23 42.51 -18.33
C ALA A 508 5.99 41.17 -19.09
N ARG A 509 4.91 41.05 -19.89
CA ARG A 509 4.54 39.78 -20.56
C ARG A 509 5.54 39.33 -21.62
N TYR A 510 6.11 40.28 -22.33
CA TYR A 510 7.17 39.97 -23.27
C TYR A 510 8.44 39.52 -22.55
N GLY A 511 8.81 40.21 -21.45
CA GLY A 511 9.89 39.78 -20.56
C GLY A 511 9.71 38.33 -20.07
N LEU A 512 8.46 37.94 -19.75
CA LEU A 512 8.15 36.58 -19.32
C LEU A 512 8.32 35.50 -20.40
N ALA A 513 7.79 35.71 -21.61
CA ALA A 513 7.83 34.70 -22.68
C ALA A 513 9.27 34.25 -23.01
N TRP A 514 10.17 35.23 -22.99
CA TRP A 514 11.58 35.00 -23.21
C TRP A 514 12.24 34.28 -22.05
N SER A 515 11.95 34.69 -20.82
CA SER A 515 12.44 33.98 -19.66
C SER A 515 12.02 32.50 -19.67
N TYR A 516 10.81 32.17 -20.15
CA TYR A 516 10.37 30.77 -20.28
C TYR A 516 11.11 29.96 -21.34
N TYR A 517 11.33 30.57 -22.50
CA TYR A 517 12.03 29.91 -23.60
C TYR A 517 13.47 29.58 -23.20
N GLN A 518 14.17 30.51 -22.53
CA GLN A 518 15.55 30.31 -22.07
C GLN A 518 15.67 29.18 -21.04
N LEU A 519 14.59 28.88 -20.33
CA LEU A 519 14.52 27.78 -19.36
C LEU A 519 14.05 26.44 -19.98
N ASN A 520 13.94 26.30 -21.30
CA ASN A 520 13.39 25.13 -22.00
C ASN A 520 11.93 24.78 -21.63
N ARG A 521 11.16 25.74 -21.11
CA ARG A 521 9.74 25.58 -20.71
C ARG A 521 8.82 25.88 -21.89
N PHE A 522 8.84 24.96 -22.86
CA PHE A 522 8.26 25.15 -24.19
C PHE A 522 6.73 25.29 -24.22
N LYS A 523 5.99 24.63 -23.32
CA LYS A 523 4.53 24.73 -23.34
C LYS A 523 4.07 26.13 -22.95
N GLU A 524 4.74 26.73 -21.97
CA GLU A 524 4.51 28.08 -21.46
C GLU A 524 4.99 29.12 -22.44
N ALA A 525 6.19 28.93 -23.00
CA ALA A 525 6.69 29.77 -24.08
C ALA A 525 5.71 29.82 -25.26
N ILE A 526 5.20 28.68 -25.75
CA ILE A 526 4.17 28.63 -26.80
C ILE A 526 2.94 29.46 -26.45
N ARG A 527 2.48 29.41 -25.20
CA ARG A 527 1.27 30.14 -24.79
C ARG A 527 1.50 31.63 -24.80
N GLU A 528 2.62 32.06 -24.22
CA GLU A 528 2.92 33.48 -24.16
C GLU A 528 3.20 34.02 -25.56
N PHE A 529 3.92 33.28 -26.40
CA PHE A 529 4.13 33.64 -27.81
C PHE A 529 2.83 33.67 -28.63
N GLU A 530 1.96 32.67 -28.53
CA GLU A 530 0.67 32.69 -29.22
C GLU A 530 -0.27 33.79 -28.69
N ALA A 531 -0.19 34.14 -27.40
CA ALA A 531 -0.97 35.23 -26.84
C ALA A 531 -0.51 36.60 -27.34
N ILE A 532 0.81 36.79 -27.44
CA ILE A 532 1.42 37.97 -28.06
C ILE A 532 0.95 38.10 -29.52
N ARG A 533 0.97 36.99 -30.28
CA ARG A 533 0.48 36.95 -31.68
C ARG A 533 -0.97 37.31 -31.86
N GLN A 534 -1.84 36.83 -30.98
CA GLN A 534 -3.28 37.06 -31.08
C GLN A 534 -3.66 38.48 -30.67
N ALA A 535 -2.94 39.07 -29.73
CA ALA A 535 -3.21 40.43 -29.26
C ALA A 535 -2.91 41.47 -30.35
N ARG A 536 -1.81 41.28 -31.12
CA ARG A 536 -1.43 42.17 -32.24
C ARG A 536 -0.72 41.36 -33.36
N PRO A 537 -1.45 40.85 -34.37
CA PRO A 537 -0.90 39.94 -35.39
C PRO A 537 0.14 40.54 -36.34
N ASP A 538 0.11 41.87 -36.53
CA ASP A 538 1.02 42.60 -37.41
C ASP A 538 2.21 43.25 -36.64
N ASP A 539 2.33 42.98 -35.33
CA ASP A 539 3.44 43.45 -34.48
C ASP A 539 4.68 42.56 -34.69
N ASP A 540 5.88 43.12 -34.53
CA ASP A 540 7.15 42.41 -34.77
C ASP A 540 7.31 41.21 -33.83
N TYR A 541 6.74 41.29 -32.63
CA TYR A 541 6.71 40.17 -31.68
C TYR A 541 5.88 38.96 -32.15
N ALA A 542 5.03 39.10 -33.17
CA ALA A 542 4.11 38.05 -33.61
C ALA A 542 4.70 37.06 -34.64
N ARG A 543 5.63 37.49 -35.50
CA ARG A 543 6.23 36.60 -36.52
C ARG A 543 7.11 35.52 -35.91
N ASP A 544 8.04 35.92 -35.04
CA ASP A 544 8.99 34.99 -34.41
C ASP A 544 8.26 33.96 -33.53
N ALA A 545 7.23 34.44 -32.82
CA ALA A 545 6.35 33.60 -32.03
C ALA A 545 5.71 32.42 -32.80
N LEU A 546 5.47 32.48 -34.13
CA LEU A 546 4.86 31.37 -34.90
C LEU A 546 5.78 30.17 -35.06
N LEU A 547 7.03 30.41 -35.47
CA LEU A 547 7.97 29.34 -35.75
C LEU A 547 8.42 28.68 -34.44
N ARG A 548 8.71 29.50 -33.41
CA ARG A 548 9.00 29.01 -32.04
C ARG A 548 7.86 28.17 -31.50
N THR A 549 6.64 28.46 -31.91
CA THR A 549 5.49 27.64 -31.55
C THR A 549 5.50 26.25 -32.22
N ALA A 550 5.86 26.14 -33.50
CA ALA A 550 5.92 24.87 -34.21
C ALA A 550 6.98 23.92 -33.64
N ASP A 551 8.17 24.44 -33.37
CA ASP A 551 9.29 23.67 -32.80
C ASP A 551 8.98 23.19 -31.40
N ALA A 552 8.42 24.07 -30.59
CA ALA A 552 7.98 23.75 -29.25
C ALA A 552 6.85 22.68 -29.26
N TYR A 553 6.00 22.60 -30.30
CA TYR A 553 5.04 21.48 -30.45
C TYR A 553 5.69 20.15 -30.87
N PHE A 554 6.70 20.19 -31.73
CA PHE A 554 7.44 18.98 -32.12
C PHE A 554 8.21 18.40 -30.93
N ALA A 555 8.90 19.24 -30.15
CA ALA A 555 9.59 18.84 -28.92
C ALA A 555 8.65 18.18 -27.91
N GLN A 556 7.37 18.56 -27.92
CA GLN A 556 6.31 17.96 -27.12
C GLN A 556 5.71 16.67 -27.69
N LYS A 557 6.21 16.16 -28.82
CA LYS A 557 5.64 14.99 -29.55
C LYS A 557 4.20 15.21 -30.03
N ARG A 558 3.73 16.46 -30.10
CA ARG A 558 2.39 16.84 -30.59
C ARG A 558 2.38 16.92 -32.11
N TYR A 559 2.62 15.77 -32.75
CA TYR A 559 2.97 15.68 -34.16
C TYR A 559 1.87 16.17 -35.13
N ARG A 560 0.58 16.07 -34.79
CA ARG A 560 -0.50 16.65 -35.63
C ARG A 560 -0.53 18.17 -35.59
N ASP A 561 -0.23 18.76 -34.43
CA ASP A 561 -0.24 20.22 -34.23
C ASP A 561 0.99 20.85 -34.84
N ALA A 562 2.16 20.24 -34.58
CA ALA A 562 3.41 20.58 -35.24
C ALA A 562 3.24 20.51 -36.77
N LEU A 563 2.70 19.40 -37.30
CA LEU A 563 2.42 19.23 -38.72
C LEU A 563 1.54 20.35 -39.30
N ARG A 564 0.49 20.81 -38.59
CA ARG A 564 -0.33 21.93 -39.06
C ARG A 564 0.45 23.24 -39.08
N ARG A 565 1.20 23.56 -38.02
CA ARG A 565 1.99 24.81 -37.92
C ARG A 565 3.16 24.84 -38.90
N TYR A 566 3.83 23.72 -39.13
CA TYR A 566 4.86 23.60 -40.17
C TYR A 566 4.27 23.74 -41.57
N GLN A 567 3.11 23.16 -41.85
CA GLN A 567 2.42 23.35 -43.13
C GLN A 567 1.87 24.78 -43.29
N GLU A 568 1.43 25.43 -42.22
CA GLU A 568 0.99 26.83 -42.21
C GLU A 568 2.16 27.76 -42.52
N TYR A 569 3.28 27.57 -41.82
CA TYR A 569 4.53 28.28 -42.08
C TYR A 569 4.99 28.08 -43.53
N SER A 570 5.00 26.84 -44.03
CA SER A 570 5.41 26.50 -45.40
C SER A 570 4.53 27.13 -46.49
N ARG A 571 3.26 27.42 -46.18
CA ARG A 571 2.32 28.10 -47.11
C ARG A 571 2.42 29.62 -47.04
N GLN A 572 2.56 30.20 -45.84
CA GLN A 572 2.66 31.66 -45.64
C GLN A 572 4.03 32.20 -46.04
N TYR A 573 5.08 31.39 -45.90
CA TYR A 573 6.47 31.77 -46.15
C TYR A 573 7.19 30.72 -47.04
N PRO A 574 6.75 30.47 -48.30
CA PRO A 574 7.30 29.41 -49.16
C PRO A 574 8.74 29.66 -49.66
N ARG A 575 9.26 30.87 -49.44
CA ARG A 575 10.67 31.26 -49.66
C ARG A 575 11.33 31.78 -48.38
N GLY A 576 10.77 31.46 -47.21
CA GLY A 576 11.34 31.79 -45.92
C GLY A 576 12.64 31.01 -45.67
N GLU A 577 13.49 31.55 -44.79
CA GLU A 577 14.82 30.99 -44.51
C GLU A 577 14.78 29.56 -43.90
N GLU A 578 13.63 29.11 -43.34
CA GLU A 578 13.53 27.88 -42.53
C GLU A 578 12.60 26.78 -43.14
N ILE A 579 12.61 26.59 -44.47
CA ILE A 579 11.59 25.75 -45.17
C ILE A 579 11.88 24.23 -45.24
N GLU A 580 13.11 23.78 -45.47
CA GLU A 580 13.44 22.34 -45.60
C GLU A 580 13.23 21.57 -44.28
N TRP A 581 13.59 22.21 -43.16
CA TRP A 581 13.32 21.74 -41.79
C TRP A 581 11.83 21.43 -41.58
N ALA A 582 10.95 22.32 -42.05
CA ALA A 582 9.52 22.13 -41.94
C ALA A 582 9.00 20.91 -42.74
N ILE A 583 9.63 20.54 -43.87
CA ILE A 583 9.23 19.40 -44.72
C ILE A 583 9.68 18.05 -44.13
N PHE A 584 10.93 17.93 -43.68
CA PHE A 584 11.40 16.69 -43.05
C PHE A 584 10.62 16.39 -41.76
N GLN A 585 10.38 17.41 -40.94
CA GLN A 585 9.59 17.30 -39.71
C GLN A 585 8.13 16.95 -40.00
N THR A 586 7.60 17.34 -41.16
CA THR A 586 6.29 16.89 -41.66
C THR A 586 6.25 15.36 -41.89
N GLY A 587 7.26 14.77 -42.55
CA GLY A 587 7.34 13.32 -42.76
C GLY A 587 7.48 12.53 -41.45
N MET A 588 8.33 13.01 -40.54
CA MET A 588 8.49 12.44 -39.20
C MET A 588 7.21 12.49 -38.38
N CYS A 589 6.44 13.57 -38.50
CA CYS A 589 5.13 13.66 -37.87
C CYS A 589 4.19 12.55 -38.34
N TYR A 590 4.10 12.28 -39.66
CA TYR A 590 3.28 11.17 -40.17
C TYR A 590 3.76 9.79 -39.71
N PHE A 591 5.07 9.55 -39.67
CA PHE A 591 5.63 8.27 -39.25
C PHE A 591 5.33 7.96 -37.77
N LYS A 592 5.42 8.96 -36.90
CA LYS A 592 5.06 8.84 -35.47
C LYS A 592 3.56 8.70 -35.24
N LEU A 593 2.75 9.10 -36.22
CA LEU A 593 1.29 8.91 -36.22
C LEU A 593 0.87 7.58 -36.83
N GLU A 594 1.82 6.73 -37.20
CA GLU A 594 1.61 5.41 -37.82
C GLU A 594 0.86 5.46 -39.16
N ASP A 595 0.71 6.66 -39.74
CA ASP A 595 0.26 6.83 -41.12
C ASP A 595 1.44 6.60 -42.06
N TYR A 596 1.83 5.33 -42.14
CA TYR A 596 3.03 4.92 -42.82
C TYR A 596 2.94 5.21 -44.33
N ALA A 597 1.75 5.19 -44.94
CA ALA A 597 1.60 5.52 -46.36
C ALA A 597 1.90 7.00 -46.65
N ARG A 598 1.32 7.94 -45.89
CA ARG A 598 1.62 9.38 -46.07
C ARG A 598 3.02 9.76 -45.61
N ALA A 599 3.56 9.08 -44.60
CA ALA A 599 4.96 9.23 -44.22
C ALA A 599 5.88 8.88 -45.40
N GLN A 600 5.63 7.73 -46.05
CA GLN A 600 6.39 7.29 -47.23
C GLN A 600 6.30 8.32 -48.37
N ASP A 601 5.14 8.92 -48.63
CA ASP A 601 4.99 9.94 -49.68
C ASP A 601 5.72 11.26 -49.34
N ALA A 602 5.67 11.72 -48.08
CA ALA A 602 6.41 12.89 -47.64
C ALA A 602 7.92 12.69 -47.74
N PHE A 603 8.41 11.51 -47.38
CA PHE A 603 9.82 11.15 -47.51
C PHE A 603 10.28 11.02 -48.97
N ARG A 604 9.44 10.49 -49.88
CA ARG A 604 9.76 10.43 -51.32
C ARG A 604 9.98 11.81 -51.94
N LYS A 605 9.34 12.88 -51.43
CA LYS A 605 9.53 14.25 -51.95
C LYS A 605 10.96 14.76 -51.78
N LEU A 606 11.66 14.29 -50.75
CA LEU A 606 13.07 14.62 -50.52
C LEU A 606 13.99 13.91 -51.54
N LEU A 607 13.57 12.74 -52.05
CA LEU A 607 14.36 11.88 -52.96
C LEU A 607 14.16 12.18 -54.47
N LEU A 608 13.49 13.28 -54.83
CA LEU A 608 13.15 13.63 -56.23
C LEU A 608 14.14 14.59 -56.90
N ASP A 609 15.04 15.24 -56.14
CA ASP A 609 16.12 16.09 -56.68
C ASP A 609 17.36 15.21 -56.93
N ASP A 610 18.03 15.32 -58.09
CA ASP A 610 19.20 14.49 -58.45
C ASP A 610 20.45 14.80 -57.60
N ARG A 611 20.36 15.76 -56.66
CA ARG A 611 21.40 16.10 -55.70
C ARG A 611 21.08 15.49 -54.33
N ALA A 612 22.02 14.76 -53.76
CA ALA A 612 21.88 14.13 -52.44
C ALA A 612 21.61 15.17 -51.34
N GLY A 613 20.57 14.94 -50.53
CA GLY A 613 20.17 15.79 -49.40
C GLY A 613 20.55 15.20 -48.04
N GLU A 614 20.56 16.05 -47.00
CA GLU A 614 20.93 15.67 -45.61
C GLU A 614 20.06 14.53 -45.03
N TYR A 615 18.87 14.28 -45.59
CA TYR A 615 17.84 13.43 -44.97
C TYR A 615 17.52 12.11 -45.71
N ASP A 616 18.28 11.74 -46.75
CA ASP A 616 17.90 10.69 -47.72
C ASP A 616 17.99 9.24 -47.21
N GLU A 617 19.06 8.87 -46.49
CA GLU A 617 19.24 7.49 -45.97
C GLU A 617 18.14 7.10 -44.97
N ASN A 618 17.84 8.03 -44.06
CA ASN A 618 16.83 7.86 -43.02
C ASN A 618 15.43 7.75 -43.63
N ALA A 619 15.15 8.54 -44.68
CA ALA A 619 13.91 8.45 -45.44
C ALA A 619 13.70 7.02 -45.99
N MET A 620 14.72 6.39 -46.60
CA MET A 620 14.58 5.07 -47.23
C MET A 620 14.41 3.91 -46.24
N TYR A 621 15.15 3.90 -45.12
CA TYR A 621 14.97 2.90 -44.06
C TYR A 621 13.57 2.97 -43.42
N LEU A 622 13.09 4.18 -43.15
CA LEU A 622 11.76 4.38 -42.56
C LEU A 622 10.64 3.95 -43.51
N ILE A 623 10.83 4.07 -44.83
CA ILE A 623 9.89 3.53 -45.82
C ILE A 623 9.74 2.01 -45.66
N ALA A 624 10.83 1.25 -45.57
CA ALA A 624 10.80 -0.21 -45.44
C ALA A 624 10.15 -0.67 -44.12
N ARG A 625 10.51 -0.04 -43.01
CA ARG A 625 9.94 -0.32 -41.68
C ARG A 625 8.45 0.01 -41.60
N GLY A 626 8.01 1.04 -42.33
CA GLY A 626 6.60 1.36 -42.51
C GLY A 626 5.81 0.19 -43.11
N TYR A 627 6.36 -0.57 -44.06
CA TYR A 627 5.71 -1.78 -44.59
C TYR A 627 5.69 -2.94 -43.59
N PHE A 628 6.77 -3.13 -42.81
CA PHE A 628 6.84 -4.16 -41.77
C PHE A 628 5.72 -4.00 -40.74
N LYS A 629 5.54 -2.76 -40.25
CA LYS A 629 4.51 -2.43 -39.26
C LYS A 629 3.08 -2.64 -39.75
N GLN A 630 2.87 -2.60 -41.07
CA GLN A 630 1.59 -2.88 -41.69
C GLN A 630 1.34 -4.39 -41.93
N ASN A 631 2.21 -5.27 -41.44
CA ASN A 631 2.21 -6.70 -41.74
C ASN A 631 2.34 -7.02 -43.24
N GLN A 632 2.75 -6.04 -44.06
CA GLN A 632 3.06 -6.21 -45.48
C GLN A 632 4.49 -6.75 -45.62
N PHE A 633 4.74 -7.89 -44.96
CA PHE A 633 6.08 -8.44 -44.78
C PHE A 633 6.78 -8.70 -46.12
N ARG A 634 6.06 -9.08 -47.18
CA ARG A 634 6.63 -9.26 -48.52
C ARG A 634 7.23 -7.97 -49.11
N ARG A 635 6.51 -6.85 -49.03
CA ARG A 635 6.99 -5.54 -49.51
C ARG A 635 8.10 -4.98 -48.64
N ALA A 636 8.00 -5.20 -47.32
CA ALA A 636 9.08 -4.82 -46.40
C ALA A 636 10.39 -5.47 -46.81
N VAL A 637 10.38 -6.76 -47.12
CA VAL A 637 11.56 -7.48 -47.60
C VAL A 637 12.08 -6.94 -48.93
N GLU A 638 11.21 -6.58 -49.89
CA GLU A 638 11.64 -5.97 -51.18
C GLU A 638 12.41 -4.66 -50.98
N VAL A 639 11.88 -3.74 -50.16
CA VAL A 639 12.53 -2.43 -49.91
C VAL A 639 13.77 -2.60 -49.04
N TYR A 640 13.75 -3.46 -48.02
CA TYR A 640 14.95 -3.75 -47.23
C TYR A 640 16.07 -4.34 -48.12
N GLN A 641 15.75 -5.20 -49.07
CA GLN A 641 16.74 -5.72 -50.02
C GLN A 641 17.26 -4.64 -50.98
N GLN A 642 16.43 -3.66 -51.37
CA GLN A 642 16.90 -2.50 -52.15
C GLN A 642 17.82 -1.60 -51.32
N PHE A 643 17.48 -1.35 -50.05
CA PHE A 643 18.34 -0.59 -49.12
C PHE A 643 19.74 -1.20 -49.04
N VAL A 644 19.83 -2.52 -48.89
CA VAL A 644 21.12 -3.25 -48.85
C VAL A 644 21.94 -3.04 -50.13
N LYS A 645 21.30 -2.84 -51.29
CA LYS A 645 21.99 -2.57 -52.57
C LYS A 645 22.41 -1.11 -52.71
N THR A 646 21.59 -0.16 -52.27
CA THR A 646 21.81 1.28 -52.42
C THR A 646 22.80 1.85 -51.39
N PHE A 647 22.77 1.33 -50.15
CA PHE A 647 23.62 1.78 -49.04
C PHE A 647 24.42 0.61 -48.46
N PRO A 648 25.36 0.02 -49.23
CA PRO A 648 26.09 -1.18 -48.81
C PRO A 648 27.03 -0.98 -47.61
N GLU A 649 27.34 0.27 -47.25
CA GLU A 649 28.20 0.66 -46.12
C GLU A 649 27.40 1.19 -44.91
N SER A 650 26.06 1.12 -44.93
CA SER A 650 25.24 1.71 -43.87
C SER A 650 25.39 0.98 -42.53
N ALA A 651 25.52 1.76 -41.44
CA ALA A 651 25.53 1.23 -40.08
C ALA A 651 24.23 0.51 -39.67
N LEU A 652 23.14 0.61 -40.46
CA LEU A 652 21.85 0.00 -40.15
C LEU A 652 21.72 -1.49 -40.59
N LEU A 653 22.71 -2.05 -41.29
CA LEU A 653 22.61 -3.37 -41.94
C LEU A 653 22.31 -4.58 -41.01
N PRO A 654 22.93 -4.76 -39.82
CA PRO A 654 22.63 -5.92 -38.95
C PRO A 654 21.17 -5.96 -38.51
N ARG A 655 20.60 -4.79 -38.20
CA ARG A 655 19.19 -4.64 -37.82
C ARG A 655 18.28 -4.93 -39.01
N VAL A 656 18.62 -4.45 -40.20
CA VAL A 656 17.87 -4.75 -41.43
C VAL A 656 17.83 -6.26 -41.69
N TYR A 657 18.95 -6.98 -41.52
CA TYR A 657 19.01 -8.43 -41.74
C TYR A 657 18.16 -9.22 -40.75
N TYR A 658 18.22 -8.86 -39.46
CA TYR A 658 17.39 -9.47 -38.43
C TYR A 658 15.89 -9.20 -38.67
N GLU A 659 15.52 -7.96 -39.01
CA GLU A 659 14.12 -7.60 -39.30
C GLU A 659 13.57 -8.30 -40.56
N ILE A 660 14.41 -8.65 -41.53
CA ILE A 660 14.02 -9.55 -42.62
C ILE A 660 13.70 -10.96 -42.09
N GLY A 661 14.50 -11.51 -41.17
CA GLY A 661 14.24 -12.81 -40.54
C GLY A 661 12.92 -12.86 -39.77
N ASP A 662 12.67 -11.85 -38.94
CA ASP A 662 11.40 -11.68 -38.22
C ASP A 662 10.22 -11.52 -39.18
N SER A 663 10.40 -10.81 -40.30
CA SER A 663 9.37 -10.66 -41.33
C SER A 663 8.93 -12.02 -41.87
N TYR A 664 9.87 -12.95 -42.07
CA TYR A 664 9.56 -14.30 -42.55
C TYR A 664 8.97 -15.20 -41.45
N TYR A 665 9.45 -15.09 -40.20
CA TYR A 665 8.88 -15.86 -39.08
C TYR A 665 7.39 -15.57 -38.91
N ASN A 666 7.02 -14.29 -38.96
CA ASN A 666 5.63 -13.84 -38.84
C ASN A 666 4.74 -14.26 -40.01
N GLN A 667 5.33 -14.44 -41.20
CA GLN A 667 4.62 -15.05 -42.34
C GLN A 667 4.39 -16.55 -42.17
N ARG A 668 4.88 -17.16 -41.07
CA ARG A 668 4.98 -18.62 -40.87
C ARG A 668 5.85 -19.32 -41.91
N ASP A 669 6.61 -18.55 -42.69
CA ASP A 669 7.70 -19.07 -43.49
C ASP A 669 8.93 -19.25 -42.58
N PHE A 670 8.79 -20.19 -41.65
CA PHE A 670 9.83 -20.56 -40.69
C PHE A 670 11.13 -20.98 -41.39
N LYS A 671 11.04 -21.44 -42.66
CA LYS A 671 12.20 -21.78 -43.48
C LYS A 671 13.02 -20.56 -43.85
N GLN A 672 12.40 -19.50 -44.37
CA GLN A 672 13.11 -18.26 -44.68
C GLN A 672 13.52 -17.49 -43.43
N ALA A 673 12.72 -17.57 -42.36
CA ALA A 673 13.07 -16.99 -41.07
C ALA A 673 14.41 -17.53 -40.56
N MET A 674 14.54 -18.87 -40.51
CA MET A 674 15.79 -19.52 -40.13
C MET A 674 16.96 -19.10 -41.02
N ASN A 675 16.76 -18.97 -42.35
CA ASN A 675 17.84 -18.57 -43.27
C ASN A 675 18.38 -17.15 -42.96
N TRP A 676 17.51 -16.21 -42.60
CA TRP A 676 17.93 -14.83 -42.31
C TRP A 676 18.48 -14.67 -40.90
N TYR A 677 17.94 -15.38 -39.91
CA TYR A 677 18.59 -15.48 -38.59
C TYR A 677 20.01 -16.05 -38.73
N GLN A 678 20.17 -17.07 -39.56
CA GLN A 678 21.49 -17.62 -39.87
C GLN A 678 22.43 -16.58 -40.51
N LYS A 679 21.94 -15.74 -41.44
CA LYS A 679 22.77 -14.67 -42.04
C LYS A 679 23.24 -13.63 -41.02
N VAL A 680 22.46 -13.34 -39.98
CA VAL A 680 22.91 -12.47 -38.88
C VAL A 680 24.11 -13.10 -38.17
N ILE A 681 23.98 -14.37 -37.80
CA ILE A 681 25.03 -15.15 -37.11
C ILE A 681 26.30 -15.25 -37.97
N GLU A 682 26.16 -15.34 -39.29
CA GLU A 682 27.28 -15.52 -40.22
C GLU A 682 27.95 -14.23 -40.68
N THR A 683 27.17 -13.16 -40.90
CA THR A 683 27.66 -11.89 -41.49
C THR A 683 28.07 -10.89 -40.42
N PHE A 684 27.42 -10.94 -39.25
CA PHE A 684 27.67 -10.02 -38.13
C PHE A 684 27.90 -10.80 -36.83
N PRO A 685 28.96 -11.65 -36.77
CA PRO A 685 29.19 -12.58 -35.67
C PRO A 685 29.43 -11.90 -34.32
N ASP A 686 29.86 -10.64 -34.33
CA ASP A 686 30.09 -9.82 -33.12
C ASP A 686 28.88 -8.96 -32.75
N SER A 687 27.77 -9.07 -33.49
CA SER A 687 26.54 -8.35 -33.19
C SER A 687 25.89 -8.89 -31.92
N ASP A 688 25.39 -7.98 -31.08
CA ASP A 688 24.56 -8.33 -29.91
C ASP A 688 23.30 -9.15 -30.28
N LEU A 689 22.90 -9.17 -31.56
CA LEU A 689 21.73 -9.90 -32.05
C LEU A 689 21.96 -11.40 -32.32
N VAL A 690 23.18 -11.94 -32.13
CA VAL A 690 23.49 -13.37 -32.42
C VAL A 690 22.73 -14.33 -31.50
N GLY A 691 22.64 -14.03 -30.20
CA GLY A 691 21.89 -14.86 -29.25
C GLY A 691 20.40 -14.89 -29.57
N ASP A 692 19.84 -13.73 -29.92
CA ASP A 692 18.43 -13.58 -30.31
C ASP A 692 18.13 -14.34 -31.60
N ALA A 693 19.03 -14.30 -32.58
CA ALA A 693 18.92 -15.07 -33.81
C ALA A 693 18.91 -16.60 -33.54
N ILE A 694 19.77 -17.12 -32.65
CA ILE A 694 19.81 -18.56 -32.31
C ILE A 694 18.52 -18.99 -31.60
N ASN A 695 18.01 -18.18 -30.67
CA ASN A 695 16.77 -18.47 -29.98
C ASN A 695 15.59 -18.43 -30.94
N GLY A 696 15.45 -17.36 -31.73
CA GLY A 696 14.40 -17.24 -32.75
C GLY A 696 14.38 -18.43 -33.71
N MET A 697 15.57 -18.93 -34.06
CA MET A 697 15.74 -20.15 -34.84
C MET A 697 15.29 -21.43 -34.12
N GLN A 698 15.63 -21.63 -32.84
CA GLN A 698 15.17 -22.80 -32.06
C GLN A 698 13.63 -22.83 -31.92
N TRP A 699 13.02 -21.67 -31.70
CA TRP A 699 11.56 -21.55 -31.66
C TRP A 699 10.92 -21.86 -33.01
N ALA A 700 11.46 -21.29 -34.10
CA ALA A 700 11.01 -21.59 -35.46
C ALA A 700 11.06 -23.10 -35.74
N ALA A 701 12.13 -23.75 -35.31
CA ALA A 701 12.31 -25.19 -35.46
C ALA A 701 11.33 -26.02 -34.62
N MET A 702 11.06 -25.65 -33.37
CA MET A 702 10.04 -26.32 -32.54
C MET A 702 8.64 -26.22 -33.14
N GLN A 703 8.27 -25.06 -33.70
CA GLN A 703 6.97 -24.88 -34.36
C GLN A 703 6.82 -25.71 -35.63
N MET A 704 7.92 -25.92 -36.35
CA MET A 704 7.93 -26.80 -37.52
C MET A 704 7.95 -28.29 -37.15
N GLY A 705 8.15 -28.66 -35.88
CA GLY A 705 8.51 -30.03 -35.49
C GLY A 705 9.88 -30.46 -36.02
N ASP A 706 10.69 -29.52 -36.51
CA ASP A 706 12.00 -29.72 -37.14
C ASP A 706 13.11 -29.24 -36.21
N VAL A 707 13.06 -29.68 -34.94
CA VAL A 707 14.02 -29.33 -33.89
C VAL A 707 15.45 -29.75 -34.29
N GLU A 708 15.57 -30.80 -35.10
CA GLU A 708 16.85 -31.31 -35.63
C GLU A 708 17.59 -30.26 -36.46
N ARG A 709 16.90 -29.48 -37.29
CA ARG A 709 17.54 -28.43 -38.08
C ARG A 709 18.08 -27.28 -37.22
N ALA A 710 17.43 -26.93 -36.12
CA ALA A 710 17.98 -25.97 -35.16
C ALA A 710 19.20 -26.52 -34.43
N PHE A 711 19.19 -27.81 -34.06
CA PHE A 711 20.38 -28.45 -33.50
C PHE A 711 21.54 -28.49 -34.50
N GLN A 712 21.29 -28.66 -35.80
CA GLN A 712 22.34 -28.59 -36.84
C GLN A 712 23.02 -27.22 -36.92
N ILE A 713 22.25 -26.14 -36.87
CA ILE A 713 22.81 -24.78 -36.96
C ILE A 713 23.51 -24.40 -35.64
N ALA A 714 22.96 -24.81 -34.49
CA ALA A 714 23.67 -24.74 -33.23
C ALA A 714 24.99 -25.53 -33.28
N ASP A 715 24.99 -26.73 -33.88
CA ASP A 715 26.19 -27.55 -34.06
C ASP A 715 27.24 -26.87 -34.96
N GLN A 716 26.84 -26.09 -35.98
CA GLN A 716 27.74 -25.25 -36.80
C GLN A 716 28.33 -24.07 -36.02
N PHE A 717 27.52 -23.39 -35.21
CA PHE A 717 28.01 -22.35 -34.31
C PHE A 717 29.00 -22.93 -33.29
N ILE A 718 28.67 -24.08 -32.68
CA ILE A 718 29.54 -24.84 -31.77
C ILE A 718 30.84 -25.23 -32.47
N GLN A 719 30.80 -25.58 -33.76
CA GLN A 719 32.00 -25.93 -34.54
C GLN A 719 32.92 -24.73 -34.79
N LYS A 720 32.36 -23.56 -35.09
CA LYS A 720 33.12 -22.31 -35.35
C LYS A 720 33.60 -21.64 -34.07
N ASN A 721 32.87 -21.83 -32.97
CA ASN A 721 33.16 -21.26 -31.65
C ASN A 721 33.31 -22.37 -30.58
N PRO A 722 34.18 -23.37 -30.77
CA PRO A 722 34.18 -24.60 -29.95
C PRO A 722 34.61 -24.39 -28.50
N GLN A 723 35.34 -23.30 -28.24
CA GLN A 723 35.79 -22.89 -26.91
C GLN A 723 34.81 -21.96 -26.20
N SER A 724 33.78 -21.46 -26.90
CA SER A 724 32.77 -20.63 -26.26
C SER A 724 32.04 -21.45 -25.20
N ARG A 725 31.86 -20.88 -24.02
CA ARG A 725 31.04 -21.46 -22.96
C ARG A 725 29.63 -21.79 -23.47
N LEU A 726 29.08 -20.92 -24.32
CA LEU A 726 27.78 -21.12 -24.96
C LEU A 726 27.72 -22.44 -25.73
N SER A 727 28.83 -22.89 -26.31
CA SER A 727 28.90 -24.10 -27.14
C SER A 727 28.78 -25.40 -26.34
N GLN A 728 29.38 -25.47 -25.15
CA GLN A 728 29.25 -26.64 -24.25
C GLN A 728 27.84 -26.72 -23.66
N GLU A 729 27.25 -25.57 -23.31
CA GLU A 729 25.91 -25.48 -22.75
C GLU A 729 24.83 -25.88 -23.77
N LEU A 730 24.95 -25.42 -25.02
CA LEU A 730 24.03 -25.80 -26.10
C LEU A 730 24.02 -27.33 -26.32
N LEU A 731 25.16 -28.01 -26.18
CA LEU A 731 25.28 -29.43 -26.49
C LEU A 731 24.67 -30.35 -25.42
N ILE A 732 24.86 -30.05 -24.13
CA ILE A 732 24.31 -30.87 -23.04
C ILE A 732 22.80 -30.65 -22.85
N ARG A 733 22.31 -29.43 -23.11
CA ARG A 733 20.87 -29.10 -23.04
C ARG A 733 20.02 -29.96 -23.96
N ARG A 734 20.59 -30.42 -25.08
CA ARG A 734 19.93 -31.38 -25.99
C ARG A 734 19.60 -32.70 -25.28
N GLY A 735 20.49 -33.23 -24.43
CA GLY A 735 20.23 -34.47 -23.68
C GLY A 735 19.23 -34.27 -22.55
N ASP A 736 19.36 -33.17 -21.82
CA ASP A 736 18.42 -32.80 -20.75
C ASP A 736 17.00 -32.60 -21.30
N PHE A 737 16.86 -31.99 -22.49
CA PHE A 737 15.60 -31.83 -23.20
C PHE A 737 14.90 -33.19 -23.41
N TYR A 738 15.58 -34.18 -23.98
CA TYR A 738 14.96 -35.48 -24.23
C TYR A 738 14.67 -36.27 -22.94
N PHE A 739 15.52 -36.18 -21.91
CA PHE A 739 15.29 -36.89 -20.65
C PHE A 739 14.04 -36.36 -19.94
N GLY A 740 13.87 -35.04 -19.89
CA GLY A 740 12.70 -34.40 -19.28
C GLY A 740 11.38 -34.74 -19.97
N GLN A 741 11.41 -34.99 -21.27
CA GLN A 741 10.23 -35.44 -22.04
C GLN A 741 9.89 -36.92 -21.83
N GLY A 742 10.66 -37.65 -21.02
CA GLY A 742 10.53 -39.11 -20.90
C GLY A 742 11.02 -39.87 -22.13
N ASN A 743 11.62 -39.17 -23.11
CA ASN A 743 12.19 -39.77 -24.34
C ASN A 743 13.59 -40.32 -24.07
N TYR A 744 13.65 -41.33 -23.19
CA TYR A 744 14.88 -41.89 -22.67
C TYR A 744 15.86 -42.36 -23.76
N ARG A 745 15.38 -42.92 -24.88
CA ARG A 745 16.25 -43.36 -25.98
C ARG A 745 16.97 -42.20 -26.68
N GLN A 746 16.29 -41.08 -26.91
CA GLN A 746 16.89 -39.88 -27.54
C GLN A 746 17.83 -39.15 -26.57
N ALA A 747 17.49 -39.15 -25.28
CA ALA A 747 18.35 -38.62 -24.23
C ALA A 747 19.70 -39.33 -24.21
N ILE A 748 19.67 -40.67 -24.29
CA ILE A 748 20.88 -41.49 -24.32
C ILE A 748 21.79 -41.06 -25.49
N GLN A 749 21.23 -40.94 -26.70
CA GLN A 749 21.97 -40.56 -27.89
C GLN A 749 22.59 -39.16 -27.76
N ALA A 750 21.83 -38.17 -27.29
CA ALA A 750 22.32 -36.81 -27.13
C ALA A 750 23.44 -36.68 -26.08
N TYR A 751 23.33 -37.39 -24.95
CA TYR A 751 24.41 -37.44 -23.95
C TYR A 751 25.66 -38.15 -24.48
N GLN A 752 25.51 -39.19 -25.31
CA GLN A 752 26.63 -39.84 -25.97
C GLN A 752 27.35 -38.89 -26.93
N THR A 753 26.60 -38.08 -27.70
CA THR A 753 27.19 -37.06 -28.58
C THR A 753 27.97 -36.00 -27.77
N PHE A 754 27.43 -35.58 -26.63
CA PHE A 754 28.14 -34.68 -25.72
C PHE A 754 29.47 -35.27 -25.23
N LEU A 755 29.43 -36.51 -24.75
CA LEU A 755 30.60 -37.24 -24.26
C LEU A 755 31.68 -37.43 -25.33
N GLN A 756 31.27 -37.62 -26.58
CA GLN A 756 32.19 -37.78 -27.69
C GLN A 756 32.91 -36.46 -28.03
N LYS A 757 32.20 -35.32 -27.98
CA LYS A 757 32.74 -34.02 -28.40
C LYS A 757 33.51 -33.30 -27.30
N TYR A 758 33.08 -33.47 -26.05
CA TYR A 758 33.74 -32.90 -24.88
C TYR A 758 34.06 -33.98 -23.83
N PRO A 759 34.90 -34.98 -24.17
CA PRO A 759 35.20 -36.12 -23.28
C PRO A 759 35.89 -35.71 -21.99
N GLY A 760 36.66 -34.60 -22.03
CA GLY A 760 37.32 -33.99 -20.88
C GLY A 760 36.49 -32.92 -20.18
N SER A 761 35.25 -32.69 -20.60
CA SER A 761 34.37 -31.75 -19.90
C SER A 761 34.10 -32.26 -18.49
N LEU A 762 34.07 -31.32 -17.54
CA LEU A 762 33.63 -31.58 -16.17
C LEU A 762 32.19 -32.14 -16.10
N LEU A 763 31.43 -32.07 -17.20
CA LEU A 763 30.07 -32.61 -17.31
C LEU A 763 30.01 -34.06 -17.83
N ALA A 764 31.13 -34.72 -18.15
CA ALA A 764 31.13 -36.07 -18.74
C ALA A 764 30.56 -37.18 -17.82
N PRO A 765 30.97 -37.32 -16.55
CA PRO A 765 30.41 -38.37 -15.68
C PRO A 765 28.88 -38.27 -15.50
N LYS A 766 28.35 -37.04 -15.51
CA LYS A 766 26.91 -36.76 -15.46
C LYS A 766 26.20 -37.39 -16.66
N ALA A 767 26.72 -37.19 -17.87
CA ALA A 767 26.14 -37.77 -19.09
C ALA A 767 26.10 -39.32 -19.03
N HIS A 768 27.16 -40.00 -18.57
CA HIS A 768 27.16 -41.47 -18.44
C HIS A 768 26.13 -42.00 -17.43
N TYR A 769 25.96 -41.31 -16.31
CA TYR A 769 24.98 -41.69 -15.30
C TYR A 769 23.54 -41.58 -15.80
N TRP A 770 23.20 -40.45 -16.45
CA TRP A 770 21.84 -40.25 -16.97
C TRP A 770 21.50 -41.22 -18.11
N ILE A 771 22.50 -41.66 -18.88
CA ILE A 771 22.31 -42.78 -19.81
C ILE A 771 21.91 -44.07 -19.05
N GLY A 772 22.61 -44.41 -17.96
CA GLY A 772 22.29 -45.60 -17.16
C GLY A 772 20.89 -45.55 -16.54
N MET A 773 20.49 -44.39 -16.00
CA MET A 773 19.14 -44.18 -15.47
C MET A 773 18.07 -44.24 -16.56
N SER A 774 18.36 -43.73 -17.76
CA SER A 774 17.46 -43.82 -18.91
C SER A 774 17.16 -45.28 -19.26
N TYR A 775 18.15 -46.17 -19.22
CA TYR A 775 17.94 -47.60 -19.43
C TYR A 775 17.10 -48.29 -18.34
N LEU A 776 17.24 -47.88 -17.07
CA LEU A 776 16.40 -48.44 -15.99
C LEU A 776 14.93 -48.07 -16.14
N ASN A 777 14.63 -46.83 -16.54
CA ASN A 777 13.25 -46.40 -16.79
C ASN A 777 12.64 -47.09 -18.01
N LEU A 778 13.47 -47.54 -18.96
CA LEU A 778 13.06 -48.38 -20.08
C LEU A 778 12.93 -49.87 -19.71
N ASN A 779 13.13 -50.24 -18.44
CA ASN A 779 13.14 -51.62 -17.98
C ASN A 779 14.18 -52.49 -18.71
N GLU A 780 15.35 -51.90 -19.06
CA GLU A 780 16.49 -52.57 -19.71
C GLU A 780 17.70 -52.65 -18.75
N PRO A 781 17.66 -53.56 -17.77
CA PRO A 781 18.65 -53.61 -16.70
C PRO A 781 20.08 -53.92 -17.18
N GLU A 782 20.26 -54.73 -18.22
CA GLU A 782 21.58 -55.13 -18.74
C GLU A 782 22.38 -53.97 -19.34
N ASN A 783 21.69 -53.02 -19.99
CA ASN A 783 22.31 -51.84 -20.59
C ASN A 783 22.64 -50.77 -19.53
N ALA A 784 21.74 -50.59 -18.57
CA ALA A 784 22.00 -49.76 -17.40
C ALA A 784 23.27 -50.21 -16.68
N ILE A 785 23.43 -51.53 -16.50
CA ILE A 785 24.62 -52.13 -15.86
C ILE A 785 25.91 -51.67 -16.53
N ARG A 786 25.98 -51.68 -17.87
CA ARG A 786 27.20 -51.31 -18.62
C ARG A 786 27.61 -49.84 -18.40
N HIS A 787 26.66 -48.91 -18.42
CA HIS A 787 26.96 -47.47 -18.24
C HIS A 787 27.36 -47.14 -16.81
N PHE A 788 26.72 -47.76 -15.82
CA PHE A 788 27.14 -47.67 -14.43
C PHE A 788 28.55 -48.24 -14.20
N GLN A 789 28.91 -49.32 -14.91
CA GLN A 789 30.28 -49.84 -14.89
C GLN A 789 31.31 -48.87 -15.50
N ILE A 790 30.94 -48.09 -16.53
CA ILE A 790 31.84 -47.08 -17.12
C ILE A 790 32.13 -45.97 -16.12
N VAL A 791 31.10 -45.42 -15.48
CA VAL A 791 31.25 -44.42 -14.41
C VAL A 791 32.22 -44.96 -13.36
N ARG A 792 31.97 -46.19 -12.87
CA ARG A 792 32.80 -46.86 -11.86
C ARG A 792 34.26 -47.04 -12.24
N THR A 793 34.54 -47.40 -13.50
CA THR A 793 35.88 -47.88 -13.90
C THR A 793 36.77 -46.78 -14.49
N ARG A 794 36.19 -45.80 -15.20
CA ARG A 794 36.92 -44.76 -15.93
C ARG A 794 36.94 -43.40 -15.23
N PHE A 795 35.89 -43.06 -14.49
CA PHE A 795 35.79 -41.78 -13.77
C PHE A 795 35.85 -42.03 -12.26
N ARG A 796 36.91 -42.73 -11.82
CA ARG A 796 37.04 -43.27 -10.45
C ARG A 796 36.92 -42.20 -9.36
N ASP A 797 37.39 -40.99 -9.67
CA ASP A 797 37.37 -39.84 -8.78
C ASP A 797 36.11 -38.97 -8.95
N SER A 798 35.20 -39.34 -9.86
CA SER A 798 33.93 -38.63 -10.03
C SER A 798 33.00 -38.89 -8.86
N ALA A 799 32.34 -37.83 -8.42
CA ALA A 799 31.30 -37.88 -7.40
C ALA A 799 30.14 -38.85 -7.71
N VAL A 800 29.98 -39.30 -8.95
CA VAL A 800 28.82 -40.09 -9.41
C VAL A 800 29.00 -41.62 -9.28
N VAL A 801 30.20 -42.11 -8.95
CA VAL A 801 30.53 -43.56 -8.93
C VAL A 801 29.67 -44.41 -7.97
N PRO A 802 29.43 -44.03 -6.71
CA PRO A 802 28.84 -44.97 -5.76
C PRO A 802 27.32 -45.12 -5.96
N ASP A 803 26.64 -44.08 -6.44
CA ASP A 803 25.24 -44.16 -6.84
C ASP A 803 25.07 -45.16 -8.00
N ALA A 804 26.04 -45.24 -8.92
CA ALA A 804 26.06 -46.25 -9.97
C ALA A 804 26.21 -47.69 -9.41
N LEU A 805 27.04 -47.91 -8.38
CA LEU A 805 27.23 -49.22 -7.74
C LEU A 805 25.98 -49.74 -7.01
N PHE A 806 25.23 -48.87 -6.36
CA PHE A 806 24.02 -49.27 -5.63
C PHE A 806 22.91 -49.71 -6.56
N GLN A 807 22.70 -48.96 -7.65
CA GLN A 807 21.73 -49.35 -8.66
C GLN A 807 22.06 -50.72 -9.25
N LEU A 808 23.35 -51.05 -9.46
CA LEU A 808 23.78 -52.40 -9.86
C LEU A 808 23.33 -53.48 -8.86
N GLY A 809 23.52 -53.27 -7.55
CA GLY A 809 23.17 -54.26 -6.53
C GLY A 809 21.67 -54.55 -6.43
N VAL A 810 20.83 -53.50 -6.48
CA VAL A 810 19.37 -53.62 -6.43
C VAL A 810 18.84 -54.38 -7.65
N VAL A 811 19.36 -54.05 -8.84
CA VAL A 811 19.01 -54.72 -10.10
C VAL A 811 19.31 -56.22 -10.00
N TYR A 812 20.48 -56.62 -9.52
CA TYR A 812 20.82 -58.04 -9.39
C TYR A 812 19.90 -58.83 -8.45
N ARG A 813 19.42 -58.27 -7.33
CA ARG A 813 18.48 -58.97 -6.42
C ARG A 813 17.14 -59.20 -7.07
N ASN A 814 16.61 -58.19 -7.75
CA ASN A 814 15.31 -58.30 -8.40
C ASN A 814 15.34 -59.36 -9.51
N LEU A 815 16.49 -59.55 -10.17
CA LEU A 815 16.73 -60.62 -11.15
C LEU A 815 17.03 -62.00 -10.52
N GLY A 816 16.97 -62.14 -9.19
CA GLY A 816 17.27 -63.39 -8.49
C GLY A 816 18.76 -63.75 -8.43
N GLN A 817 19.66 -62.89 -8.93
CA GLN A 817 21.11 -63.09 -8.87
C GLN A 817 21.65 -62.60 -7.52
N PHE A 818 21.19 -63.25 -6.45
CA PHE A 818 21.43 -62.82 -5.07
C PHE A 818 22.92 -62.71 -4.72
N GLU A 819 23.78 -63.62 -5.20
CA GLU A 819 25.24 -63.55 -4.96
C GLU A 819 25.91 -62.32 -5.56
N LYS A 820 25.59 -61.97 -6.82
CA LYS A 820 26.14 -60.76 -7.46
C LYS A 820 25.60 -59.49 -6.82
N SER A 821 24.35 -59.51 -6.36
CA SER A 821 23.75 -58.40 -5.60
C SER A 821 24.56 -58.13 -4.33
N LEU A 822 24.85 -59.19 -3.57
CA LEU A 822 25.67 -59.11 -2.36
C LEU A 822 27.10 -58.61 -2.67
N GLN A 823 27.74 -59.06 -3.76
CA GLN A 823 29.08 -58.59 -4.14
C GLN A 823 29.13 -57.07 -4.45
N MET A 824 28.14 -56.52 -5.17
CA MET A 824 28.10 -55.07 -5.48
C MET A 824 27.92 -54.24 -4.22
N PHE A 825 27.02 -54.69 -3.35
CA PHE A 825 26.81 -54.09 -2.05
C PHE A 825 28.08 -54.14 -1.20
N GLN A 826 28.75 -55.28 -1.10
CA GLN A 826 30.04 -55.42 -0.39
C GLN A 826 31.12 -54.47 -0.93
N ARG A 827 31.17 -54.21 -2.24
CA ARG A 827 32.13 -53.25 -2.82
C ARG A 827 31.87 -51.81 -2.38
N ILE A 828 30.61 -51.43 -2.20
CA ILE A 828 30.27 -50.13 -1.60
C ILE A 828 30.76 -50.08 -0.15
N LEU A 829 30.65 -51.19 0.59
CA LEU A 829 31.07 -51.31 1.99
C LEU A 829 32.59 -51.26 2.19
N SER A 830 33.42 -51.35 1.13
CA SER A 830 34.88 -51.36 1.28
C SER A 830 35.48 -49.99 1.63
N GLY A 831 34.68 -48.92 1.70
CA GLY A 831 35.07 -47.61 2.24
C GLY A 831 35.89 -46.69 1.33
N GLN A 832 36.07 -47.04 0.05
CA GLN A 832 36.98 -46.33 -0.87
C GLN A 832 36.41 -45.06 -1.50
N PHE A 833 35.11 -44.79 -1.36
CA PHE A 833 34.45 -43.64 -1.99
C PHE A 833 33.97 -42.65 -0.96
N GLN A 834 34.01 -41.36 -1.30
CA GLN A 834 33.45 -40.32 -0.43
C GLN A 834 31.98 -40.62 -0.07
N ARG A 835 31.15 -41.09 -1.02
CA ARG A 835 29.76 -41.51 -0.76
C ARG A 835 29.63 -42.72 0.17
N SER A 836 30.61 -43.63 0.24
CA SER A 836 30.57 -44.82 1.10
C SER A 836 30.71 -44.50 2.58
N GLN A 837 31.15 -43.28 2.89
CA GLN A 837 31.17 -42.78 4.26
C GLN A 837 29.75 -42.39 4.74
N ASP A 838 28.74 -42.37 3.84
CA ASP A 838 27.33 -42.16 4.18
C ASP A 838 26.70 -43.41 4.81
N LYS A 839 26.59 -43.43 6.15
CA LYS A 839 26.01 -44.55 6.91
C LYS A 839 24.55 -44.87 6.54
N SER A 840 23.76 -43.88 6.08
CA SER A 840 22.37 -44.09 5.70
C SER A 840 22.28 -44.92 4.42
N PHE A 841 23.16 -44.63 3.46
CA PHE A 841 23.33 -45.45 2.26
C PHE A 841 23.77 -46.87 2.59
N ILE A 842 24.66 -47.06 3.56
CA ILE A 842 25.12 -48.39 4.00
C ILE A 842 24.02 -49.18 4.75
N SER A 843 23.20 -48.53 5.57
CA SER A 843 22.08 -49.20 6.25
C SER A 843 20.97 -49.62 5.28
N GLU A 844 20.73 -48.81 4.24
CA GLU A 844 19.89 -49.24 3.12
C GLU A 844 20.44 -50.52 2.48
N VAL A 845 21.76 -50.61 2.27
CA VAL A 845 22.41 -51.83 1.77
C VAL A 845 22.12 -53.05 2.67
N TYR A 846 22.31 -52.95 4.00
CA TYR A 846 22.02 -54.08 4.93
C TYR A 846 20.54 -54.47 5.01
N PHE A 847 19.62 -53.51 4.98
CA PHE A 847 18.19 -53.81 4.96
C PHE A 847 17.80 -54.60 3.69
N GLN A 848 18.39 -54.23 2.55
CA GLN A 848 18.20 -54.99 1.32
C GLN A 848 18.82 -56.39 1.40
N ILE A 849 19.90 -56.60 2.18
CA ILE A 849 20.42 -57.94 2.51
C ILE A 849 19.42 -58.74 3.38
N GLY A 850 18.86 -58.17 4.45
CA GLY A 850 17.90 -58.87 5.32
C GLY A 850 16.60 -59.25 4.63
N ARG A 851 16.10 -58.38 3.74
CA ARG A 851 15.01 -58.73 2.83
C ARG A 851 15.37 -59.86 1.86
N THR A 852 16.62 -59.90 1.39
CA THR A 852 17.10 -61.00 0.55
C THR A 852 17.10 -62.33 1.33
N HIS A 853 17.40 -62.31 2.64
CA HIS A 853 17.32 -63.50 3.50
C HIS A 853 15.90 -63.95 3.88
N LEU A 854 14.94 -63.04 4.11
CA LEU A 854 13.52 -63.44 4.29
C LEU A 854 12.98 -64.19 3.06
N ARG A 855 13.42 -63.80 1.86
CA ARG A 855 13.07 -64.50 0.62
C ARG A 855 13.78 -65.84 0.43
N LEU A 856 14.85 -66.08 1.18
CA LEU A 856 15.53 -67.37 1.28
C LEU A 856 14.97 -68.24 2.44
N GLU A 857 13.84 -67.84 3.06
CA GLU A 857 13.16 -68.53 4.16
C GLU A 857 14.03 -68.81 5.40
N ALA A 858 14.98 -67.93 5.68
CA ALA A 858 15.87 -68.05 6.83
C ALA A 858 15.58 -66.94 7.86
N PRO A 859 14.55 -67.05 8.72
CA PRO A 859 14.13 -65.98 9.63
C PRO A 859 15.23 -65.60 10.63
N GLU A 860 16.09 -66.53 11.04
CA GLU A 860 17.23 -66.22 11.91
C GLU A 860 18.28 -65.35 11.21
N ARG A 861 18.66 -65.68 9.96
CA ARG A 861 19.58 -64.85 9.16
C ARG A 861 18.97 -63.50 8.82
N ALA A 862 17.65 -63.45 8.61
CA ALA A 862 16.92 -62.20 8.40
C ALA A 862 16.90 -61.34 9.66
N GLN A 863 16.64 -61.91 10.84
CA GLN A 863 16.76 -61.19 12.11
C GLN A 863 18.19 -60.65 12.29
N THR A 864 19.23 -61.44 11.99
CA THR A 864 20.63 -61.00 12.06
C THR A 864 20.91 -59.83 11.11
N ALA A 865 20.50 -59.91 9.85
CA ALA A 865 20.70 -58.83 8.89
C ALA A 865 19.86 -57.57 9.20
N PHE A 866 18.66 -57.73 9.78
CA PHE A 866 17.85 -56.62 10.27
C PHE A 866 18.47 -55.94 11.49
N ARG A 867 19.06 -56.72 12.41
CA ARG A 867 19.88 -56.18 13.49
C ARG A 867 21.08 -55.44 12.91
N GLN A 868 21.82 -56.02 11.96
CA GLN A 868 22.93 -55.30 11.30
C GLN A 868 22.47 -54.01 10.60
N ALA A 869 21.31 -53.98 9.95
CA ALA A 869 20.75 -52.77 9.34
C ALA A 869 20.40 -51.70 10.38
N ILE A 870 19.91 -52.12 11.55
CA ILE A 870 19.69 -51.26 12.72
C ILE A 870 21.03 -50.80 13.30
N ASP A 871 21.98 -51.68 13.55
CA ASP A 871 23.24 -51.37 14.22
C ASP A 871 24.09 -50.39 13.42
N VAL A 872 24.12 -50.55 12.09
CA VAL A 872 24.97 -49.72 11.22
C VAL A 872 24.42 -48.31 11.01
N SER A 873 23.10 -48.15 10.97
CA SER A 873 22.46 -46.82 11.06
C SER A 873 21.10 -46.93 11.78
N PRO A 874 21.06 -46.76 13.11
CA PRO A 874 19.87 -47.01 13.94
C PRO A 874 18.64 -46.19 13.56
N HIS A 875 18.85 -45.08 12.87
CA HIS A 875 17.82 -44.11 12.49
C HIS A 875 17.59 -44.01 10.97
N SER A 876 18.09 -44.95 10.16
CA SER A 876 17.79 -44.98 8.73
C SER A 876 16.32 -45.38 8.49
N PHE A 877 15.73 -44.94 7.37
CA PHE A 877 14.39 -45.41 6.98
C PHE A 877 14.28 -46.95 6.98
N SER A 878 15.37 -47.60 6.59
CA SER A 878 15.52 -49.06 6.49
C SER A 878 15.58 -49.78 7.85
N SER A 879 16.19 -49.18 8.88
CA SER A 879 16.25 -49.76 10.23
C SER A 879 14.89 -49.74 10.94
N TYR A 880 14.05 -48.74 10.70
CA TYR A 880 12.70 -48.69 11.29
C TYR A 880 11.77 -49.75 10.71
N ARG A 881 11.89 -50.01 9.40
CA ARG A 881 11.16 -51.11 8.75
C ARG A 881 11.54 -52.46 9.33
N ALA A 882 12.82 -52.67 9.64
CA ALA A 882 13.32 -53.86 10.32
C ALA A 882 12.69 -54.07 11.72
N ARG A 883 12.47 -52.99 12.51
CA ARG A 883 11.88 -53.08 13.87
C ARG A 883 10.41 -53.52 13.89
N ILE A 884 9.58 -53.00 12.99
CA ILE A 884 8.14 -53.34 12.95
C ILE A 884 7.95 -54.83 12.64
N GLU A 885 8.70 -55.37 11.67
CA GLU A 885 8.60 -56.80 11.31
C GLU A 885 9.09 -57.71 12.44
N LEU A 886 10.10 -57.29 13.21
CA LEU A 886 10.55 -58.01 14.40
C LEU A 886 9.50 -57.99 15.53
N ALA A 887 8.85 -56.85 15.81
CA ALA A 887 7.88 -56.71 16.90
C ALA A 887 6.62 -57.57 16.74
N ARG A 888 6.19 -57.81 15.49
CA ARG A 888 5.06 -58.71 15.20
C ARG A 888 5.36 -60.15 15.57
N LEU A 889 6.58 -60.62 15.26
CA LEU A 889 7.02 -61.97 15.58
C LEU A 889 6.94 -62.21 17.10
N LEU A 890 7.33 -61.22 17.92
CA LEU A 890 7.29 -61.30 19.39
C LEU A 890 5.88 -61.21 20.01
N GLY A 891 4.99 -60.39 19.46
CA GLY A 891 3.62 -60.23 20.02
C GLY A 891 2.77 -61.49 19.93
N MET A 892 2.98 -62.33 18.90
CA MET A 892 2.33 -63.64 18.76
C MET A 892 2.77 -64.63 19.85
N GLU A 893 3.97 -64.43 20.41
CA GLU A 893 4.52 -65.21 21.51
C GLU A 893 4.03 -64.69 22.90
N LYS A 894 3.03 -63.78 22.94
CA LYS A 894 2.46 -63.12 24.14
C LYS A 894 3.45 -62.27 24.95
N GLN A 895 4.61 -61.94 24.37
CA GLN A 895 5.59 -61.06 24.99
C GLN A 895 5.20 -59.59 24.78
N THR A 896 4.14 -59.16 25.46
CA THR A 896 3.51 -57.83 25.30
C THR A 896 4.53 -56.71 25.52
N ASP A 897 5.35 -56.80 26.58
CA ASP A 897 6.29 -55.73 26.91
C ASP A 897 7.43 -55.63 25.89
N ALA A 898 8.00 -56.77 25.45
CA ALA A 898 9.05 -56.80 24.44
C ALA A 898 8.56 -56.26 23.08
N ALA A 899 7.33 -56.59 22.69
CA ALA A 899 6.72 -56.08 21.46
C ALA A 899 6.43 -54.58 21.55
N VAL A 900 5.85 -54.11 22.67
CA VAL A 900 5.56 -52.70 22.90
C VAL A 900 6.85 -51.87 22.95
N GLN A 901 7.95 -52.41 23.47
CA GLN A 901 9.24 -51.72 23.48
C GLN A 901 9.74 -51.43 22.07
N LEU A 902 9.76 -52.43 21.18
CA LEU A 902 10.19 -52.24 19.79
C LEU A 902 9.27 -51.28 19.02
N LEU A 903 7.96 -51.34 19.27
CA LEU A 903 6.98 -50.45 18.62
C LEU A 903 7.08 -49.01 19.15
N ASN A 904 7.34 -48.85 20.44
CA ASN A 904 7.61 -47.54 21.02
C ASN A 904 8.87 -46.92 20.43
N GLU A 905 9.92 -47.70 20.12
CA GLU A 905 11.09 -47.14 19.39
C GLU A 905 10.68 -46.58 18.02
N VAL A 906 9.85 -47.30 17.27
CA VAL A 906 9.37 -46.84 15.96
C VAL A 906 8.47 -45.63 16.12
N ILE A 907 7.50 -45.67 17.04
CA ILE A 907 6.55 -44.58 17.27
C ILE A 907 7.30 -43.36 17.78
N ARG A 908 8.26 -43.51 18.71
CA ARG A 908 9.11 -42.45 19.29
C ARG A 908 10.00 -41.77 18.26
N ASP A 909 10.37 -42.48 17.21
CA ASP A 909 11.30 -41.94 16.22
C ASP A 909 10.62 -41.53 14.90
N ARG A 910 9.46 -42.10 14.55
CA ARG A 910 8.73 -41.83 13.29
C ARG A 910 7.33 -41.24 13.46
N THR A 911 6.84 -40.56 12.43
CA THR A 911 5.48 -39.97 12.37
C THR A 911 4.72 -40.29 11.08
N ASP A 912 5.33 -41.06 10.19
CA ASP A 912 4.78 -41.42 8.89
C ASP A 912 3.92 -42.69 8.97
N GLU A 913 3.60 -43.28 7.82
CA GLU A 913 2.74 -44.48 7.76
C GLU A 913 3.25 -45.61 8.67
N LEU A 914 4.57 -45.74 8.83
CA LEU A 914 5.19 -46.75 9.70
C LEU A 914 4.86 -46.51 11.18
N ALA A 915 4.77 -45.25 11.62
CA ALA A 915 4.35 -44.91 12.99
C ALA A 915 2.86 -45.18 13.22
N ALA A 916 2.02 -44.86 12.22
CA ALA A 916 0.59 -45.17 12.25
C ALA A 916 0.34 -46.68 12.36
N GLN A 917 1.08 -47.46 11.55
CA GLN A 917 1.09 -48.91 11.61
C GLN A 917 1.54 -49.42 12.98
N ALA A 918 2.62 -48.90 13.54
CA ALA A 918 3.13 -49.31 14.84
C ALA A 918 2.15 -48.99 15.99
N GLN A 919 1.54 -47.81 16.01
CA GLN A 919 0.56 -47.39 17.03
C GLN A 919 -0.68 -48.27 17.04
N LYS A 920 -1.18 -48.65 15.86
CA LYS A 920 -2.32 -49.56 15.75
C LYS A 920 -1.96 -50.96 16.27
N VAL A 921 -0.79 -51.49 15.88
CA VAL A 921 -0.31 -52.80 16.38
C VAL A 921 -0.17 -52.79 17.91
N MET A 922 0.24 -51.66 18.50
CA MET A 922 0.28 -51.51 19.95
C MET A 922 -1.11 -51.59 20.61
N GLY A 923 -2.14 -50.99 19.99
CA GLY A 923 -3.53 -51.13 20.45
C GLY A 923 -4.01 -52.59 20.43
N ASP A 924 -3.67 -53.35 19.38
CA ASP A 924 -4.01 -54.78 19.28
C ASP A 924 -3.37 -55.60 20.40
N VAL A 925 -2.09 -55.31 20.71
CA VAL A 925 -1.37 -55.94 21.81
C VAL A 925 -2.08 -55.68 23.14
N TYR A 926 -2.52 -54.45 23.45
CA TYR A 926 -3.27 -54.13 24.69
C TYR A 926 -4.69 -54.71 24.74
N ALA A 927 -5.39 -54.77 23.62
CA ALA A 927 -6.71 -55.38 23.57
C ALA A 927 -6.66 -56.89 23.83
N SER A 928 -5.58 -57.56 23.37
CA SER A 928 -5.35 -58.99 23.62
C SER A 928 -5.01 -59.33 25.08
N SER A 929 -4.57 -58.33 25.86
CA SER A 929 -4.25 -58.45 27.29
C SER A 929 -5.35 -57.92 28.24
N GLY A 930 -6.46 -57.36 27.73
CA GLY A 930 -7.66 -57.02 28.51
C GLY A 930 -7.76 -55.58 29.04
N ASN A 931 -6.86 -54.67 28.66
CA ASN A 931 -6.85 -53.29 29.18
C ASN A 931 -7.65 -52.31 28.29
N PHE A 932 -8.97 -52.21 28.50
CA PHE A 932 -9.89 -51.57 27.54
C PHE A 932 -9.80 -50.04 27.44
N GLN A 933 -9.66 -49.31 28.55
CA GLN A 933 -9.52 -47.85 28.49
C GLN A 933 -8.21 -47.45 27.77
N LYS A 934 -7.10 -48.17 28.03
CA LYS A 934 -5.83 -47.96 27.31
C LYS A 934 -5.91 -48.37 25.85
N ALA A 935 -6.60 -49.46 25.52
CA ALA A 935 -6.82 -49.86 24.13
C ALA A 935 -7.58 -48.76 23.36
N ILE A 936 -8.69 -48.25 23.92
CA ILE A 936 -9.48 -47.17 23.30
C ILE A 936 -8.65 -45.91 23.10
N THR A 937 -7.94 -45.44 24.13
CA THR A 937 -7.07 -44.27 24.00
C THR A 937 -6.03 -44.49 22.89
N ASN A 938 -5.37 -45.65 22.83
CA ASN A 938 -4.37 -45.94 21.80
C ASN A 938 -4.94 -46.05 20.38
N TYR A 939 -6.18 -46.50 20.23
CA TYR A 939 -6.86 -46.50 18.96
C TYR A 939 -7.30 -45.09 18.53
N LEU A 940 -7.86 -44.29 19.45
CA LEU A 940 -8.23 -42.89 19.17
C LEU A 940 -7.01 -42.00 18.90
N ARG A 941 -5.86 -42.32 19.51
CA ARG A 941 -4.57 -41.72 19.14
C ARG A 941 -4.25 -41.90 17.66
N VAL A 942 -4.63 -43.02 17.03
CA VAL A 942 -4.44 -43.18 15.58
C VAL A 942 -5.28 -42.16 14.79
N LYS A 943 -6.53 -41.93 15.21
CA LYS A 943 -7.40 -40.90 14.62
C LYS A 943 -6.81 -39.50 14.77
N TYR A 944 -6.34 -39.13 15.96
CA TYR A 944 -5.88 -37.76 16.18
C TYR A 944 -4.49 -37.50 15.58
N LEU A 945 -3.59 -38.49 15.61
CA LEU A 945 -2.18 -38.32 15.28
C LEU A 945 -1.83 -38.73 13.85
N TYR A 946 -2.60 -39.64 13.22
CA TYR A 946 -2.22 -40.28 11.96
C TYR A 946 -3.31 -40.18 10.86
N LYS A 947 -4.05 -39.06 10.82
CA LYS A 947 -5.15 -38.78 9.88
C LYS A 947 -4.80 -39.02 8.40
N ALA A 948 -3.54 -38.75 8.03
CA ALA A 948 -3.04 -38.91 6.66
C ALA A 948 -2.99 -40.38 6.18
N TYR A 949 -3.20 -41.35 7.07
CA TYR A 949 -3.12 -42.78 6.77
C TYR A 949 -4.48 -43.46 6.98
N PRO A 950 -5.47 -43.18 6.11
CA PRO A 950 -6.87 -43.56 6.32
C PRO A 950 -7.07 -45.07 6.50
N LYS A 951 -6.23 -45.89 5.86
CA LYS A 951 -6.22 -47.35 6.05
C LYS A 951 -5.99 -47.75 7.52
N TRP A 952 -5.06 -47.08 8.21
CA TRP A 952 -4.72 -47.37 9.60
C TRP A 952 -5.71 -46.74 10.58
N VAL A 953 -6.24 -45.55 10.25
CA VAL A 953 -7.29 -44.88 11.05
C VAL A 953 -8.57 -45.70 11.07
N ALA A 954 -9.03 -46.18 9.91
CA ALA A 954 -10.23 -47.03 9.82
C ALA A 954 -10.07 -48.31 10.65
N ALA A 955 -8.89 -48.93 10.62
CA ALA A 955 -8.58 -50.13 11.39
C ALA A 955 -8.55 -49.89 12.91
N ALA A 956 -8.07 -48.72 13.35
CA ALA A 956 -8.03 -48.38 14.77
C ALA A 956 -9.42 -48.03 15.31
N LEU A 957 -10.20 -47.21 14.61
CA LEU A 957 -11.56 -46.83 15.04
C LEU A 957 -12.51 -48.03 15.15
N PHE A 958 -12.43 -48.96 14.20
CA PHE A 958 -13.18 -50.20 14.27
C PHE A 958 -12.81 -51.02 15.52
N ALA A 959 -11.52 -51.12 15.84
CA ALA A 959 -11.06 -51.82 17.04
C ALA A 959 -11.45 -51.10 18.35
N ALA A 960 -11.51 -49.75 18.36
CA ALA A 960 -12.01 -48.97 19.50
C ALA A 960 -13.50 -49.23 19.77
N GLY A 961 -14.33 -49.29 18.71
CA GLY A 961 -15.73 -49.66 18.82
C GLY A 961 -15.91 -51.05 19.45
N GLN A 962 -15.14 -52.05 19.00
CA GLN A 962 -15.15 -53.41 19.56
C GLN A 962 -14.75 -53.43 21.04
N THR A 963 -13.91 -52.48 21.44
CA THR A 963 -13.48 -52.35 22.83
C THR A 963 -14.56 -51.71 23.71
N TYR A 964 -15.26 -50.67 23.25
CA TYR A 964 -16.40 -50.09 23.98
C TYR A 964 -17.59 -51.07 24.12
N GLU A 965 -17.80 -51.95 23.14
CA GLU A 965 -18.77 -53.05 23.24
C GLU A 965 -18.45 -53.98 24.41
N LYS A 966 -17.18 -54.40 24.55
CA LYS A 966 -16.71 -55.22 25.68
C LYS A 966 -16.91 -54.50 27.04
N MET A 967 -16.97 -53.17 27.05
CA MET A 967 -17.24 -52.32 28.24
C MET A 967 -18.73 -52.00 28.49
N LYS A 968 -19.66 -52.49 27.67
CA LYS A 968 -21.12 -52.20 27.75
C LYS A 968 -21.53 -50.72 27.50
N ARG A 969 -20.65 -49.87 26.95
CA ARG A 969 -20.96 -48.46 26.59
C ARG A 969 -21.52 -48.36 25.16
N LYS A 970 -22.80 -48.70 24.99
CA LYS A 970 -23.42 -48.85 23.66
C LYS A 970 -23.51 -47.55 22.85
N THR A 971 -23.78 -46.42 23.48
CA THR A 971 -23.88 -45.10 22.80
C THR A 971 -22.55 -44.69 22.17
N ASP A 972 -21.45 -44.85 22.92
CA ASP A 972 -20.11 -44.54 22.46
C ASP A 972 -19.64 -45.51 21.37
N ALA A 973 -19.89 -46.82 21.53
CA ALA A 973 -19.58 -47.83 20.51
C ALA A 973 -20.29 -47.54 19.18
N ARG A 974 -21.57 -47.14 19.24
CA ARG A 974 -22.36 -46.76 18.06
C ARG A 974 -21.80 -45.51 17.38
N LYS A 975 -21.41 -44.48 18.13
CA LYS A 975 -20.78 -43.26 17.57
C LYS A 975 -19.55 -43.61 16.74
N LEU A 976 -18.67 -44.47 17.26
CA LEU A 976 -17.42 -44.83 16.56
C LEU A 976 -17.64 -45.75 15.35
N TYR A 977 -18.54 -46.72 15.42
CA TYR A 977 -18.81 -47.53 14.24
C TYR A 977 -19.52 -46.74 13.14
N GLN A 978 -20.42 -45.83 13.52
CA GLN A 978 -21.05 -44.93 12.56
C GLN A 978 -19.98 -44.07 11.88
N GLU A 979 -19.03 -43.54 12.65
CA GLU A 979 -17.89 -42.79 12.11
C GLU A 979 -17.06 -43.62 11.10
N VAL A 980 -16.81 -44.91 11.38
CA VAL A 980 -16.10 -45.79 10.41
C VAL A 980 -16.90 -45.96 9.11
N VAL A 981 -18.22 -46.12 9.19
CA VAL A 981 -19.09 -46.30 8.02
C VAL A 981 -19.15 -45.02 7.20
N ASP A 982 -19.31 -43.88 7.86
CA ASP A 982 -19.44 -42.58 7.22
C ASP A 982 -18.14 -42.17 6.52
N GLN A 983 -16.98 -42.43 7.15
CA GLN A 983 -15.69 -41.98 6.64
C GLN A 983 -14.99 -42.99 5.72
N PHE A 984 -15.26 -44.30 5.84
CA PHE A 984 -14.49 -45.34 5.14
C PHE A 984 -15.35 -46.37 4.37
N GLY A 985 -16.57 -45.99 3.95
CA GLY A 985 -17.60 -46.87 3.39
C GLY A 985 -17.22 -47.80 2.24
N ASN A 986 -16.13 -47.52 1.51
CA ASN A 986 -15.60 -48.31 0.37
C ASN A 986 -14.55 -49.36 0.77
N GLN A 987 -14.12 -49.38 2.04
CA GLN A 987 -13.14 -50.36 2.52
C GLN A 987 -13.84 -51.57 3.13
N ASP A 988 -13.23 -52.75 2.99
CA ASP A 988 -13.72 -54.00 3.59
C ASP A 988 -14.01 -53.90 5.10
N ILE A 989 -13.32 -52.98 5.78
CA ILE A 989 -13.50 -52.75 7.21
C ILE A 989 -14.82 -52.04 7.56
N ALA A 990 -15.34 -51.19 6.67
CA ALA A 990 -16.64 -50.54 6.86
C ALA A 990 -17.80 -51.53 6.74
N ARG A 991 -17.66 -52.58 5.93
CA ARG A 991 -18.64 -53.69 5.89
C ARG A 991 -18.75 -54.35 7.27
N LYS A 992 -17.62 -54.67 7.90
CA LYS A 992 -17.56 -55.25 9.25
C LYS A 992 -18.15 -54.31 10.31
N ALA A 993 -17.98 -52.99 10.18
CA ALA A 993 -18.57 -51.98 11.07
C ALA A 993 -20.11 -51.95 11.01
N ARG A 994 -20.70 -52.08 9.82
CA ARG A 994 -22.18 -52.16 9.64
C ARG A 994 -22.76 -53.40 10.32
N GLU A 995 -22.08 -54.55 10.19
CA GLU A 995 -22.50 -55.81 10.83
C GLU A 995 -22.52 -55.68 12.37
N ARG A 996 -21.54 -54.98 12.97
CA ARG A 996 -21.52 -54.71 14.42
C ARG A 996 -22.58 -53.71 14.87
N LEU A 997 -22.82 -52.63 14.11
CA LEU A 997 -23.88 -51.65 14.41
C LEU A 997 -25.27 -52.28 14.47
N ALA A 998 -25.55 -53.23 13.58
CA ALA A 998 -26.82 -53.97 13.56
C ALA A 998 -27.01 -54.84 14.82
N ALA A 999 -25.93 -55.45 15.32
CA ALA A 999 -25.94 -56.29 16.52
C ALA A 999 -26.04 -55.50 17.85
N LEU A 1000 -25.85 -54.18 17.83
CA LEU A 1000 -25.94 -53.27 18.98
C LEU A 1000 -27.29 -52.54 19.10
N ARG A 1001 -28.23 -52.84 18.21
CA ARG A 1001 -29.65 -52.47 18.33
C ARG A 1001 -30.28 -53.32 19.42
#